data_AF-A0A5D0WVB8-F1
#
_entry.id   AF-A0A5D0WVB8-F1
#
_cell.length_a   1.000
_cell.length_b   1.000
_cell.length_c   1.000
_cell.angle_alpha   90.00
_cell.angle_beta   90.00
_cell.angle_gamma   90.00
#
_symmetry.space_group_name_H-M   'P 1'
#
loop_
_entity.id
_entity.type
_entity.pdbx_description
1 polymer ?
#
loop_
_entity_poly.entity_id
_entity_poly.type
_entity_poly.pdbx_seq_one_letter_code
_entity_poly.pdbx_strand_id
1 'polypeptide(L)'
;MLNVAEDKKFIVEYNGGLSKDIQDSLAGLYADPLIYIARELESDESITIRAYNKEAVITRNTMKQYPYGKMGLTDLLDVSPDNSLLAASKTGAVVVEITDYKLNDRNDISIWKGLVKADGTWVYRANEGVGMDLNPDFFEAFNNNVNLTQEDNTFLFSFGNQLSETDKASLNHFYFDSSISLSRALEDGETLTIKALNTIIPIDSNTITEYEKTFIRLSQLANFTLGSNQLAGNQAGSLTIEVVDENLKSDLTVYADAILVRDDMFYGLNKQEDIVLKSQSFEQAVAAYTNGLTVAANAQSFKVTYAGALSEADKTGLNGYYADAQISLSRPLAPDEEVTVQAFGENLAVNRSDFTDESGQAIYLSDLLDLQLGTAQLAEKQKGSFEITVIDKRLKSEISVYATPVLRKGTDTRFIYDKQTNITLGSANDPVISNGSFVGDATVVLKDGSEQNLDGTTEICYLERYKVIDYLIFEMVNDQNENNQSVPQAVMLGENPVLKISVDGILCEYGKIEYADETHTKIKITPSSEAMAKLDKLGYFAFNVPEGAITDEAGHPVRSMVGNYLSGTLATPLLKVTDSVKPFSEGITAVVDGNLVNASKNETTGAFELEVPQNSVTSEIRIQMNEPVTVSNGASIFIPGTETVYGEIKTDENDSSVVVITPASTGIGTAGDLGLVTFTISENLVCDLVDNDSSNILFPSSINFTGGGLGNEATSFNLNVVE
;
A
#
# COMPACT_ATOMS: atom_id res chain seq x y z
N MET A 1 -15.82 39.48 13.78
CA MET A 1 -15.56 38.12 14.31
C MET A 1 -15.24 38.21 15.81
N LEU A 2 -15.03 37.10 16.53
CA LEU A 2 -14.31 37.07 17.81
C LEU A 2 -13.17 36.11 17.58
N ASN A 3 -11.92 36.59 17.62
CA ASN A 3 -10.74 35.77 17.41
C ASN A 3 -9.80 35.94 18.60
N VAL A 4 -9.24 34.84 19.07
CA VAL A 4 -8.03 34.87 19.90
C VAL A 4 -6.86 35.06 18.94
N ALA A 5 -6.08 36.12 19.13
CA ALA A 5 -4.85 36.29 18.39
C ALA A 5 -3.72 35.61 19.18
N GLU A 6 -2.75 35.04 18.46
CA GLU A 6 -1.46 34.66 19.05
C GLU A 6 -0.90 35.87 19.87
N ASP A 7 -0.22 35.61 20.99
CA ASP A 7 0.34 36.61 21.92
C ASP A 7 -0.59 37.27 22.97
N LYS A 8 -1.37 36.48 23.74
CA LYS A 8 -2.12 36.97 24.92
C LYS A 8 -3.06 38.15 24.61
N LYS A 9 -3.66 38.17 23.40
CA LYS A 9 -4.54 39.23 22.90
C LYS A 9 -5.90 38.69 22.47
N PHE A 10 -6.93 39.44 22.81
CA PHE A 10 -8.28 39.26 22.30
C PHE A 10 -8.61 40.37 21.30
N ILE A 11 -9.12 39.98 20.13
CA ILE A 11 -9.59 40.94 19.12
C ILE A 11 -11.09 40.78 18.97
N VAL A 12 -11.83 41.79 19.44
CA VAL A 12 -13.28 41.85 19.33
C VAL A 12 -13.65 42.77 18.18
N GLU A 13 -13.95 42.17 17.03
CA GLU A 13 -14.32 42.92 15.83
C GLU A 13 -15.83 43.17 15.74
N TYR A 14 -16.15 44.42 15.44
CA TYR A 14 -17.47 44.92 15.12
C TYR A 14 -17.51 45.23 13.63
N ASN A 15 -18.14 44.33 12.88
CA ASN A 15 -18.31 44.48 11.45
C ASN A 15 -19.46 45.45 11.19
N GLY A 16 -19.23 46.46 10.35
CA GLY A 16 -20.28 47.38 9.90
C GLY A 16 -21.22 46.75 8.88
N GLY A 17 -21.91 47.59 8.10
CA GLY A 17 -22.88 47.12 7.09
C GLY A 17 -24.28 46.81 7.64
N LEU A 18 -24.60 47.31 8.83
CA LEU A 18 -25.93 47.19 9.43
C LEU A 18 -26.96 48.01 8.64
N SER A 19 -28.18 47.50 8.51
CA SER A 19 -29.30 48.27 7.92
C SER A 19 -29.62 49.50 8.78
N LYS A 20 -30.25 50.51 8.17
CA LYS A 20 -30.58 51.77 8.86
C LYS A 20 -31.44 51.55 10.11
N ASP A 21 -32.42 50.63 10.04
CA ASP A 21 -33.28 50.28 11.17
C ASP A 21 -32.50 49.68 12.35
N ILE A 22 -31.48 48.86 12.06
CA ILE A 22 -30.60 48.29 13.09
C ILE A 22 -29.69 49.38 13.67
N GLN A 23 -29.13 50.26 12.83
CA GLN A 23 -28.32 51.38 13.29
C GLN A 23 -29.10 52.30 14.24
N ASP A 24 -30.35 52.61 13.90
CA ASP A 24 -31.21 53.45 14.73
C ASP A 24 -31.58 52.75 16.05
N SER A 25 -31.77 51.42 16.03
CA SER A 25 -32.00 50.62 17.23
C SER A 25 -30.78 50.50 18.15
N LEU A 26 -29.57 50.67 17.60
CA LEU A 26 -28.29 50.66 18.33
C LEU A 26 -27.80 52.07 18.70
N ALA A 27 -28.57 53.12 18.37
CA ALA A 27 -28.17 54.49 18.61
C ALA A 27 -27.96 54.75 20.12
N GLY A 28 -26.80 55.32 20.47
CA GLY A 28 -26.41 55.58 21.86
C GLY A 28 -25.92 54.36 22.64
N LEU A 29 -25.74 53.21 21.96
CA LEU A 29 -25.07 52.03 22.51
C LEU A 29 -23.61 51.99 22.06
N TYR A 30 -22.75 51.55 22.97
CA TYR A 30 -21.32 51.42 22.77
C TYR A 30 -20.93 49.96 22.92
N ALA A 31 -20.01 49.52 22.08
CA ALA A 31 -19.35 48.23 22.20
C ALA A 31 -18.57 48.19 23.51
N ASP A 32 -18.84 47.24 24.39
CA ASP A 32 -18.04 47.05 25.59
C ASP A 32 -17.84 45.55 25.79
N PRO A 33 -16.63 45.02 25.53
CA PRO A 33 -16.35 43.62 25.79
C PRO A 33 -16.55 43.28 27.28
N LEU A 34 -17.17 42.13 27.54
CA LEU A 34 -17.28 41.59 28.89
C LEU A 34 -16.10 40.66 29.14
N ILE A 35 -15.33 40.90 30.19
CA ILE A 35 -14.27 40.01 30.67
C ILE A 35 -14.84 39.08 31.75
N TYR A 36 -14.47 37.81 31.68
CA TYR A 36 -14.73 36.82 32.72
C TYR A 36 -13.41 36.16 33.12
N ILE A 37 -13.26 35.97 34.42
CA ILE A 37 -12.20 35.13 34.99
C ILE A 37 -12.89 33.95 35.68
N ALA A 38 -12.48 32.74 35.31
CA ALA A 38 -13.19 31.51 35.68
C ALA A 38 -13.15 31.19 37.18
N ARG A 39 -12.03 31.48 37.85
CA ARG A 39 -11.92 31.36 39.32
C ARG A 39 -11.58 32.68 39.99
N GLU A 40 -12.01 32.84 41.23
CA GLU A 40 -11.57 33.96 42.08
C GLU A 40 -10.04 33.93 42.22
N LEU A 41 -9.42 35.10 42.11
CA LEU A 41 -8.00 35.27 42.37
C LEU A 41 -7.70 35.19 43.88
N GLU A 42 -6.59 34.58 44.25
CA GLU A 42 -6.05 34.60 45.60
C GLU A 42 -5.51 35.99 45.97
N SER A 43 -5.15 36.19 47.24
CA SER A 43 -4.78 37.52 47.75
C SER A 43 -3.51 38.11 47.14
N ASP A 44 -2.63 37.27 46.58
CA ASP A 44 -1.36 37.67 45.99
C ASP A 44 -1.30 37.40 44.48
N GLU A 45 -2.44 37.07 43.86
CA GLU A 45 -2.59 36.91 42.42
C GLU A 45 -3.11 38.19 41.75
N SER A 46 -2.74 38.38 40.50
CA SER A 46 -3.17 39.53 39.70
C SER A 46 -3.12 39.23 38.20
N ILE A 47 -4.00 39.86 37.43
CA ILE A 47 -3.96 39.87 35.96
C ILE A 47 -3.99 41.32 35.51
N THR A 48 -3.00 41.75 34.74
CA THR A 48 -2.94 43.11 34.17
C THR A 48 -3.43 43.06 32.74
N ILE A 49 -4.45 43.86 32.44
CA ILE A 49 -4.99 44.01 31.09
C ILE A 49 -4.79 45.44 30.58
N ARG A 50 -4.70 45.57 29.26
CA ARG A 50 -4.60 46.85 28.55
C ARG A 50 -5.62 46.91 27.42
N ALA A 51 -6.42 47.97 27.38
CA ALA A 51 -7.23 48.36 26.24
C ALA A 51 -7.47 49.88 26.26
N TYR A 52 -7.88 50.48 25.14
CA TYR A 52 -8.15 51.92 25.04
C TYR A 52 -7.01 52.83 25.55
N ASN A 53 -5.74 52.40 25.41
CA ASN A 53 -4.55 53.06 25.96
C ASN A 53 -4.57 53.24 27.49
N LYS A 54 -5.31 52.38 28.20
CA LYS A 54 -5.42 52.30 29.66
C LYS A 54 -5.08 50.90 30.12
N GLU A 55 -4.62 50.80 31.35
CA GLU A 55 -4.33 49.53 32.02
C GLU A 55 -5.14 49.39 33.29
N ALA A 56 -5.54 48.17 33.61
CA ALA A 56 -6.15 47.81 34.87
C ALA A 56 -5.51 46.54 35.42
N VAL A 57 -5.33 46.51 36.74
CA VAL A 57 -4.88 45.32 37.47
C VAL A 57 -6.10 44.69 38.12
N ILE A 58 -6.43 43.48 37.66
CA ILE A 58 -7.49 42.66 38.22
C ILE A 58 -6.90 41.89 39.39
N THR A 59 -7.40 42.16 40.59
CA THR A 59 -7.05 41.47 41.83
C THR A 59 -8.29 40.79 42.41
N ARG A 60 -8.12 40.01 43.48
CA ARG A 60 -9.25 39.50 44.28
C ARG A 60 -10.25 40.60 44.68
N ASN A 61 -9.75 41.76 45.10
CA ASN A 61 -10.61 42.87 45.52
C ASN A 61 -11.35 43.49 44.35
N THR A 62 -10.71 43.56 43.17
CA THR A 62 -11.38 43.93 41.92
C THR A 62 -12.53 42.96 41.67
N MET A 63 -12.26 41.65 41.63
CA MET A 63 -13.28 40.63 41.35
C MET A 63 -14.48 40.67 42.31
N LYS A 64 -14.28 40.99 43.59
CA LYS A 64 -15.40 41.11 44.57
C LYS A 64 -16.38 42.24 44.27
N GLN A 65 -15.98 43.23 43.48
CA GLN A 65 -16.87 44.31 43.02
C GLN A 65 -17.76 43.84 41.87
N TYR A 66 -17.44 42.69 41.25
CA TYR A 66 -18.09 42.16 40.06
C TYR A 66 -18.72 40.79 40.31
N PRO A 67 -20.06 40.68 40.24
CA PRO A 67 -20.73 39.40 40.40
C PRO A 67 -20.20 38.34 39.43
N TYR A 68 -19.86 37.16 39.96
CA TYR A 68 -19.39 36.01 39.18
C TYR A 68 -18.16 36.29 38.32
N GLY A 69 -17.30 37.24 38.71
CA GLY A 69 -16.07 37.55 37.98
C GLY A 69 -16.30 38.18 36.60
N LYS A 70 -17.48 38.74 36.34
CA LYS A 70 -17.85 39.36 35.06
C LYS A 70 -17.69 40.88 35.12
N MET A 71 -16.73 41.40 34.38
CA MET A 71 -16.31 42.80 34.39
C MET A 71 -16.56 43.43 33.02
N GLY A 72 -17.22 44.59 32.98
CA GLY A 72 -17.24 45.39 31.76
C GLY A 72 -15.89 46.04 31.52
N LEU A 73 -15.38 45.99 30.29
CA LEU A 73 -14.03 46.48 29.98
C LEU A 73 -13.92 47.99 30.22
N THR A 74 -14.93 48.78 29.86
CA THR A 74 -14.93 50.23 30.09
C THR A 74 -14.94 50.60 31.57
N ASP A 75 -15.78 49.92 32.36
CA ASP A 75 -15.85 50.11 33.82
C ASP A 75 -14.55 49.67 34.51
N LEU A 76 -14.01 48.52 34.12
CA LEU A 76 -12.75 47.99 34.66
C LEU A 76 -11.55 48.93 34.41
N LEU A 77 -11.54 49.64 33.28
CA LEU A 77 -10.45 50.55 32.90
C LEU A 77 -10.68 52.00 33.33
N ASP A 78 -11.80 52.31 34.02
CA ASP A 78 -12.24 53.67 34.32
C ASP A 78 -12.24 54.56 33.06
N VAL A 79 -12.81 54.01 31.98
CA VAL A 79 -12.97 54.67 30.68
C VAL A 79 -14.44 54.94 30.44
N SER A 80 -14.81 56.20 30.17
CA SER A 80 -16.18 56.52 29.80
C SER A 80 -16.62 55.73 28.55
N PRO A 81 -17.80 55.07 28.55
CA PRO A 81 -18.24 54.24 27.42
C PRO A 81 -18.26 54.93 26.06
N ASP A 82 -18.42 56.26 26.04
CA ASP A 82 -18.38 57.08 24.84
C ASP A 82 -17.02 57.15 24.14
N ASN A 83 -15.95 56.74 24.82
CA ASN A 83 -14.63 56.54 24.24
C ASN A 83 -14.47 55.16 23.57
N SER A 84 -15.46 54.27 23.70
CA SER A 84 -15.49 53.00 22.97
C SER A 84 -16.11 53.16 21.56
N LEU A 85 -16.13 52.07 20.79
CA LEU A 85 -16.74 52.03 19.47
C LEU A 85 -18.27 52.19 19.58
N LEU A 86 -18.84 53.20 18.93
CA LEU A 86 -20.29 53.35 18.82
C LEU A 86 -20.85 52.19 17.99
N ALA A 87 -21.80 51.45 18.56
CA ALA A 87 -22.35 50.24 17.95
C ALA A 87 -23.06 50.51 16.61
N ALA A 88 -23.63 51.71 16.45
CA ALA A 88 -24.39 52.11 15.28
C ALA A 88 -23.54 52.57 14.07
N SER A 89 -22.24 52.89 14.23
CA SER A 89 -21.53 53.68 13.21
C SER A 89 -20.11 53.26 12.84
N LYS A 90 -19.53 52.21 13.44
CA LYS A 90 -18.12 51.86 13.20
C LYS A 90 -17.90 50.39 12.81
N THR A 91 -17.19 50.21 11.69
CA THR A 91 -16.26 49.07 11.52
C THR A 91 -15.05 49.32 12.42
N GLY A 92 -14.68 48.36 13.25
CA GLY A 92 -13.48 48.47 14.08
C GLY A 92 -13.28 47.27 14.98
N ALA A 93 -12.14 47.23 15.67
CA ALA A 93 -11.84 46.19 16.65
C ALA A 93 -11.51 46.82 18.00
N VAL A 94 -11.95 46.18 19.08
CA VAL A 94 -11.43 46.40 20.42
C VAL A 94 -10.36 45.34 20.65
N VAL A 95 -9.13 45.78 20.92
CA VAL A 95 -8.02 44.90 21.28
C VAL A 95 -7.84 44.95 22.78
N VAL A 96 -7.94 43.79 23.42
CA VAL A 96 -7.64 43.60 24.85
C VAL A 96 -6.39 42.77 24.96
N GLU A 97 -5.34 43.33 25.53
CA GLU A 97 -4.04 42.68 25.72
C GLU A 97 -3.86 42.32 27.19
N ILE A 98 -3.40 41.11 27.48
CA ILE A 98 -2.94 40.74 28.82
C ILE A 98 -1.44 41.04 28.87
N THR A 99 -1.06 42.07 29.60
CA THR A 99 0.32 42.58 29.61
C THR A 99 1.19 41.91 30.67
N ASP A 100 0.58 41.42 31.75
CA ASP A 100 1.26 40.73 32.84
C ASP A 100 0.25 39.91 33.65
N TYR A 101 0.70 38.86 34.34
CA TYR A 101 -0.09 38.18 35.36
C TYR A 101 0.80 37.45 36.36
N LYS A 102 0.29 37.30 37.59
CA LYS A 102 0.86 36.46 38.63
C LYS A 102 -0.22 35.54 39.14
N LEU A 103 -0.03 34.24 38.97
CA LEU A 103 -0.99 33.21 39.33
C LEU A 103 -0.30 32.11 40.15
N ASN A 104 -0.99 31.58 41.15
CA ASN A 104 -0.63 30.42 41.95
C ASN A 104 -1.27 29.13 41.41
N ASP A 105 -2.23 29.27 40.49
CA ASP A 105 -2.90 28.17 39.79
C ASP A 105 -3.37 28.59 38.39
N ARG A 106 -3.66 27.65 37.50
CA ARG A 106 -4.27 27.96 36.19
C ARG A 106 -5.58 28.74 36.38
N ASN A 107 -5.83 29.71 35.52
CA ASN A 107 -7.10 30.43 35.47
C ASN A 107 -7.49 30.66 34.01
N ASP A 108 -8.78 30.60 33.70
CA ASP A 108 -9.25 30.83 32.35
C ASP A 108 -9.82 32.25 32.26
N ILE A 109 -9.40 32.99 31.25
CA ILE A 109 -9.92 34.33 30.96
C ILE A 109 -10.67 34.29 29.64
N SER A 110 -11.90 34.81 29.65
CA SER A 110 -12.76 34.83 28.47
C SER A 110 -13.31 36.22 28.20
N ILE A 111 -13.54 36.51 26.92
CA ILE A 111 -14.13 37.77 26.47
C ILE A 111 -15.36 37.51 25.60
N TRP A 112 -16.46 38.22 25.89
CA TRP A 112 -17.67 38.26 25.08
C TRP A 112 -17.87 39.65 24.49
N LYS A 113 -18.56 39.70 23.36
CA LYS A 113 -19.13 40.97 22.87
C LYS A 113 -20.21 41.44 23.83
N GLY A 114 -20.21 42.75 24.08
CA GLY A 114 -21.22 43.40 24.90
C GLY A 114 -21.62 44.75 24.35
N LEU A 115 -22.81 45.21 24.75
CA LEU A 115 -23.30 46.56 24.47
C LEU A 115 -23.72 47.23 25.77
N VAL A 116 -23.28 48.47 25.94
CA VAL A 116 -23.61 49.32 27.09
C VAL A 116 -24.16 50.67 26.62
N LYS A 117 -24.92 51.34 27.47
CA LYS A 117 -25.31 52.75 27.28
C LYS A 117 -24.19 53.70 27.70
N ALA A 118 -24.31 54.98 27.34
CA ALA A 118 -23.38 56.04 27.77
C ALA A 118 -23.23 56.15 29.30
N ASP A 119 -24.24 55.76 30.07
CA ASP A 119 -24.22 55.74 31.54
C ASP A 119 -23.62 54.45 32.14
N GLY A 120 -23.08 53.54 31.31
CA GLY A 120 -22.50 52.27 31.73
C GLY A 120 -23.50 51.12 31.89
N THR A 121 -24.80 51.34 31.68
CA THR A 121 -25.81 50.28 31.81
C THR A 121 -25.68 49.23 30.71
N TRP A 122 -25.50 47.96 31.09
CA TRP A 122 -25.46 46.82 30.18
C TRP A 122 -26.82 46.56 29.50
N VAL A 123 -26.79 46.38 28.18
CA VAL A 123 -27.98 46.14 27.34
C VAL A 123 -27.95 44.76 26.71
N TYR A 124 -26.77 44.29 26.31
CA TYR A 124 -26.62 43.01 25.63
C TYR A 124 -25.25 42.38 25.91
N ARG A 125 -25.22 41.06 25.93
CA ARG A 125 -24.01 40.23 25.91
C ARG A 125 -24.26 39.10 24.91
N ALA A 126 -23.27 38.82 24.06
CA ALA A 126 -23.32 37.65 23.20
C ALA A 126 -23.28 36.35 24.02
N ASN A 127 -23.93 35.31 23.50
CA ASN A 127 -23.91 33.97 24.11
C ASN A 127 -22.56 33.27 23.94
N GLU A 128 -21.84 33.61 22.88
CA GLU A 128 -20.53 33.06 22.53
C GLU A 128 -19.41 34.06 22.87
N GLY A 129 -18.36 33.55 23.48
CA GLY A 129 -17.15 34.29 23.82
C GLY A 129 -15.93 33.47 23.45
N VAL A 130 -14.78 34.11 23.45
CA VAL A 130 -13.49 33.45 23.22
C VAL A 130 -12.70 33.45 24.52
N GLY A 131 -12.06 32.33 24.84
CA GLY A 131 -11.28 32.14 26.05
C GLY A 131 -9.82 31.81 25.75
N MET A 132 -8.96 32.03 26.73
CA MET A 132 -7.62 31.48 26.79
C MET A 132 -7.28 31.06 28.22
N ASP A 133 -6.38 30.09 28.33
CA ASP A 133 -5.86 29.62 29.60
C ASP A 133 -4.65 30.45 30.02
N LEU A 134 -4.65 30.92 31.26
CA LEU A 134 -3.50 31.57 31.87
C LEU A 134 -2.83 30.58 32.82
N ASN A 135 -1.66 30.10 32.41
CA ASN A 135 -0.84 29.20 33.20
C ASN A 135 0.18 29.99 34.02
N PRO A 136 0.35 29.71 35.32
CA PRO A 136 1.45 30.25 36.12
C PRO A 136 2.81 30.00 35.48
N ASP A 137 3.79 30.87 35.74
CA ASP A 137 5.16 30.72 35.19
C ASP A 137 5.79 29.37 35.55
N PHE A 138 5.52 28.85 36.76
CA PHE A 138 6.04 27.57 37.21
C PHE A 138 5.43 26.36 36.46
N PHE A 139 4.23 26.49 35.86
CA PHE A 139 3.66 25.45 34.99
C PHE A 139 4.47 25.34 33.71
N GLU A 140 4.83 26.47 33.09
CA GLU A 140 5.66 26.49 31.89
C GLU A 140 7.07 25.95 32.19
N ALA A 141 7.65 26.36 33.33
CA ALA A 141 8.93 25.82 33.79
C ALA A 141 8.88 24.29 33.98
N PHE A 142 7.81 23.75 34.59
CA PHE A 142 7.62 22.31 34.73
C PHE A 142 7.40 21.61 33.40
N ASN A 143 6.57 22.17 32.51
CA ASN A 143 6.31 21.62 31.18
C ASN A 143 7.61 21.53 30.35
N ASN A 144 8.46 22.55 30.43
CA ASN A 144 9.78 22.55 29.79
C ASN A 144 10.76 21.58 30.45
N ASN A 145 10.52 21.19 31.71
CA ASN A 145 11.34 20.21 32.43
C ASN A 145 10.89 18.76 32.17
N VAL A 146 9.76 18.54 31.50
CA VAL A 146 9.23 17.20 31.17
C VAL A 146 9.34 16.97 29.66
N ASN A 147 9.96 15.86 29.30
CA ASN A 147 9.95 15.36 27.93
C ASN A 147 9.22 14.02 27.89
N LEU A 148 8.37 13.83 26.89
CA LEU A 148 7.73 12.56 26.60
C LEU A 148 8.21 12.10 25.22
N THR A 149 8.69 10.88 25.13
CA THR A 149 9.09 10.23 23.88
C THR A 149 8.53 8.82 23.83
N GLN A 150 8.45 8.26 22.63
CA GLN A 150 8.07 6.88 22.40
C GLN A 150 9.23 6.10 21.74
N GLU A 151 9.43 4.86 22.19
CA GLU A 151 10.32 3.88 21.59
C GLU A 151 9.64 2.51 21.67
N ASP A 152 9.47 1.84 20.53
CA ASP A 152 8.70 0.58 20.41
C ASP A 152 7.33 0.69 21.11
N ASN A 153 6.99 -0.25 21.99
CA ASN A 153 5.77 -0.20 22.78
C ASN A 153 6.00 0.45 24.16
N THR A 154 6.88 1.44 24.26
CA THR A 154 7.22 2.10 25.51
C THR A 154 7.13 3.62 25.41
N PHE A 155 6.40 4.23 26.33
CA PHE A 155 6.48 5.65 26.61
C PHE A 155 7.58 5.93 27.65
N LEU A 156 8.39 6.94 27.40
CA LEU A 156 9.44 7.40 28.29
C LEU A 156 9.22 8.87 28.65
N PHE A 157 8.82 9.11 29.89
CA PHE A 157 8.85 10.44 30.50
C PHE A 157 10.24 10.67 31.08
N SER A 158 10.92 11.72 30.64
CA SER A 158 12.21 12.15 31.16
C SER A 158 12.08 13.50 31.86
N PHE A 159 12.59 13.60 33.08
CA PHE A 159 12.56 14.81 33.88
C PHE A 159 13.95 15.46 33.91
N GLY A 160 14.01 16.71 33.46
CA GLY A 160 15.20 17.53 33.60
C GLY A 160 15.50 17.88 35.06
N ASN A 161 16.69 18.43 35.29
CA ASN A 161 17.13 18.94 36.59
C ASN A 161 17.08 20.48 36.66
N GLN A 162 16.18 21.12 35.91
CA GLN A 162 16.27 22.56 35.61
C GLN A 162 15.31 23.45 36.41
N LEU A 163 14.48 22.88 37.29
CA LEU A 163 13.56 23.68 38.11
C LEU A 163 14.31 24.50 39.15
N SER A 164 13.98 25.79 39.23
CA SER A 164 14.50 26.66 40.30
C SER A 164 13.87 26.28 41.65
N GLU A 165 14.51 26.66 42.76
CA GLU A 165 13.92 26.43 44.10
C GLU A 165 12.58 27.15 44.29
N THR A 166 12.38 28.28 43.59
CA THR A 166 11.09 28.98 43.56
C THR A 166 10.03 28.15 42.84
N ASP A 167 10.35 27.56 41.68
CA ASP A 167 9.40 26.73 40.92
C ASP A 167 9.04 25.46 41.70
N LYS A 168 10.03 24.82 42.34
CA LYS A 168 9.79 23.67 43.20
C LYS A 168 8.86 24.01 44.36
N ALA A 169 9.08 25.16 45.00
CA ALA A 169 8.23 25.61 46.10
C ALA A 169 6.78 25.87 45.63
N SER A 170 6.59 26.45 44.43
CA SER A 170 5.27 26.67 43.83
C SER A 170 4.57 25.37 43.43
N LEU A 171 5.33 24.30 43.13
CA LEU A 171 4.83 22.97 42.80
C LEU A 171 4.51 22.09 44.02
N ASN A 172 4.65 22.56 45.26
CA ASN A 172 4.53 21.76 46.50
C ASN A 172 3.18 21.06 46.74
N HIS A 173 2.18 21.30 45.89
CA HIS A 173 0.87 20.63 45.93
C HIS A 173 0.48 19.97 44.61
N PHE A 174 1.35 20.06 43.61
CA PHE A 174 1.15 19.44 42.31
C PHE A 174 1.91 18.12 42.27
N TYR A 175 1.23 17.09 41.79
CA TYR A 175 1.81 15.77 41.54
C TYR A 175 1.92 15.57 40.03
N PHE A 176 3.01 14.97 39.59
CA PHE A 176 3.10 14.46 38.24
C PHE A 176 2.34 13.14 38.13
N ASP A 177 1.57 12.98 37.05
CA ASP A 177 0.92 11.74 36.67
C ASP A 177 0.86 11.67 35.13
N SER A 178 0.34 10.57 34.59
CA SER A 178 0.03 10.45 33.17
C SER A 178 -1.41 10.03 32.97
N SER A 179 -2.10 10.55 31.95
CA SER A 179 -3.33 9.94 31.46
C SER A 179 -3.04 8.99 30.32
N ILE A 180 -3.72 7.85 30.33
CA ILE A 180 -3.70 6.86 29.27
C ILE A 180 -5.06 6.92 28.57
N SER A 181 -5.02 7.10 27.25
CA SER A 181 -6.22 7.07 26.41
C SER A 181 -6.11 5.99 25.34
N LEU A 182 -7.22 5.34 25.01
CA LEU A 182 -7.30 4.36 23.93
C LEU A 182 -8.05 4.95 22.73
N SER A 183 -7.63 4.66 21.50
CA SER A 183 -8.35 5.12 20.29
C SER A 183 -9.76 4.51 20.17
N ARG A 184 -10.03 3.41 20.89
CA ARG A 184 -11.32 2.74 20.98
C ARG A 184 -11.42 1.98 22.30
N ALA A 185 -12.65 1.70 22.72
CA ALA A 185 -12.88 0.76 23.81
C ALA A 185 -12.40 -0.65 23.40
N LEU A 186 -11.91 -1.41 24.38
CA LEU A 186 -11.60 -2.84 24.20
C LEU A 186 -12.90 -3.63 24.01
N GLU A 187 -12.93 -4.51 23.02
CA GLU A 187 -14.00 -5.46 22.79
C GLU A 187 -13.95 -6.61 23.83
N ASP A 188 -15.05 -7.33 23.99
CA ASP A 188 -15.10 -8.48 24.92
C ASP A 188 -14.04 -9.54 24.57
N GLY A 189 -13.17 -9.83 25.53
CA GLY A 189 -12.07 -10.80 25.38
C GLY A 189 -10.78 -10.21 24.80
N GLU A 190 -10.75 -8.91 24.42
CA GLU A 190 -9.49 -8.20 24.20
C GLU A 190 -8.86 -7.84 25.54
N THR A 191 -7.53 -7.98 25.59
CA THR A 191 -6.74 -7.61 26.76
C THR A 191 -5.42 -7.00 26.33
N LEU A 192 -4.94 -6.03 27.11
CA LEU A 192 -3.58 -5.52 27.03
C LEU A 192 -3.00 -5.37 28.44
N THR A 193 -1.68 -5.30 28.54
CA THR A 193 -0.98 -5.11 29.81
C THR A 193 -0.24 -3.78 29.80
N ILE A 194 -0.43 -2.96 30.83
CA ILE A 194 0.41 -1.78 31.08
C ILE A 194 1.39 -2.09 32.20
N LYS A 195 2.69 -1.91 31.94
CA LYS A 195 3.73 -2.01 32.97
C LYS A 195 4.27 -0.61 33.27
N ALA A 196 3.98 -0.12 34.47
CA ALA A 196 4.41 1.19 34.93
C ALA A 196 4.46 1.22 36.46
N LEU A 197 5.21 2.17 37.04
CA LEU A 197 5.28 2.36 38.50
C LEU A 197 5.66 1.07 39.28
N ASN A 198 6.46 0.19 38.66
CA ASN A 198 6.80 -1.15 39.18
C ASN A 198 5.58 -2.07 39.39
N THR A 199 4.50 -1.85 38.64
CA THR A 199 3.28 -2.65 38.63
C THR A 199 3.00 -3.17 37.23
N ILE A 200 2.32 -4.31 37.15
CA ILE A 200 1.84 -4.92 35.91
C ILE A 200 0.31 -4.91 35.99
N ILE A 201 -0.33 -4.19 35.08
CA ILE A 201 -1.75 -3.87 35.16
C ILE A 201 -2.44 -4.44 33.92
N PRO A 202 -3.20 -5.55 34.07
CA PRO A 202 -4.02 -6.06 32.99
C PRO A 202 -5.23 -5.14 32.77
N ILE A 203 -5.52 -4.85 31.50
CA ILE A 203 -6.64 -4.01 31.07
C ILE A 203 -7.55 -4.84 30.16
N ASP A 204 -8.85 -4.83 30.48
CA ASP A 204 -9.93 -5.41 29.67
C ASP A 204 -11.07 -4.39 29.45
N SER A 205 -12.15 -4.82 28.80
CA SER A 205 -13.33 -3.99 28.48
C SER A 205 -14.09 -3.41 29.70
N ASN A 206 -13.73 -3.82 30.91
CA ASN A 206 -14.29 -3.36 32.18
C ASN A 206 -13.31 -2.53 33.04
N THR A 207 -12.01 -2.56 32.73
CA THR A 207 -11.00 -1.81 33.50
C THR A 207 -11.16 -0.30 33.34
N ILE A 208 -11.46 0.20 32.14
CA ILE A 208 -11.63 1.62 31.87
C ILE A 208 -13.11 2.00 31.91
N THR A 209 -13.48 2.94 32.78
CA THR A 209 -14.89 3.32 33.02
C THR A 209 -15.20 4.77 32.67
N GLU A 210 -14.20 5.59 32.37
CA GLU A 210 -14.36 7.03 32.08
C GLU A 210 -14.35 7.29 30.57
N TYR A 211 -14.94 8.41 30.14
CA TYR A 211 -15.00 8.91 28.76
C TYR A 211 -15.22 7.80 27.72
N GLU A 212 -16.42 7.18 27.72
CA GLU A 212 -16.75 6.10 26.78
C GLU A 212 -15.83 4.87 26.88
N LYS A 213 -15.22 4.65 28.05
CA LYS A 213 -14.29 3.55 28.36
C LYS A 213 -12.94 3.63 27.65
N THR A 214 -12.46 4.83 27.36
CA THR A 214 -11.17 5.01 26.68
C THR A 214 -10.13 5.76 27.49
N PHE A 215 -10.48 6.44 28.58
CA PHE A 215 -9.56 7.29 29.34
C PHE A 215 -9.38 6.82 30.79
N ILE A 216 -8.15 6.84 31.30
CA ILE A 216 -7.87 6.64 32.73
C ILE A 216 -6.55 7.29 33.16
N ARG A 217 -6.46 7.83 34.38
CA ARG A 217 -5.17 8.25 34.95
C ARG A 217 -4.34 7.04 35.37
N LEU A 218 -3.03 7.08 35.11
CA LEU A 218 -2.12 6.00 35.42
C LEU A 218 -2.10 5.66 36.92
N SER A 219 -2.11 6.67 37.79
CA SER A 219 -2.18 6.43 39.24
C SER A 219 -3.46 5.72 39.67
N GLN A 220 -4.62 6.06 39.08
CA GLN A 220 -5.89 5.37 39.35
C GLN A 220 -5.87 3.94 38.81
N LEU A 221 -5.37 3.76 37.59
CA LEU A 221 -5.23 2.46 36.94
C LEU A 221 -4.32 1.52 37.76
N ALA A 222 -3.20 2.05 38.27
CA ALA A 222 -2.25 1.31 39.11
C ALA A 222 -2.71 1.14 40.56
N ASN A 223 -3.87 1.68 40.95
CA ASN A 223 -4.33 1.81 42.33
C ASN A 223 -3.23 2.38 43.26
N PHE A 224 -2.54 3.40 42.75
CA PHE A 224 -1.38 4.02 43.36
C PHE A 224 -1.77 5.39 43.95
N THR A 225 -1.48 5.62 45.23
CA THR A 225 -1.69 6.92 45.86
C THR A 225 -0.51 7.85 45.56
N LEU A 226 -0.76 8.99 44.92
CA LEU A 226 0.25 10.01 44.64
C LEU A 226 0.85 10.51 45.96
N GLY A 227 2.16 10.32 46.13
CA GLY A 227 2.89 10.65 47.36
C GLY A 227 4.03 11.63 47.12
N SER A 228 4.89 11.80 48.13
CA SER A 228 6.03 12.74 48.07
C SER A 228 6.99 12.50 46.90
N ASN A 229 7.07 11.24 46.44
CA ASN A 229 7.91 10.83 45.31
C ASN A 229 7.28 11.19 43.96
N GLN A 230 6.01 11.58 43.93
CA GLN A 230 5.27 12.02 42.74
C GLN A 230 5.06 13.54 42.74
N LEU A 231 5.49 14.25 43.77
CA LEU A 231 5.48 15.72 43.75
C LEU A 231 6.24 16.21 42.53
N ALA A 232 5.60 17.09 41.76
CA ALA A 232 6.10 17.60 40.49
C ALA A 232 7.47 18.28 40.69
N GLY A 233 7.60 19.12 41.72
CA GLY A 233 8.87 19.78 42.06
C GLY A 233 10.01 18.84 42.45
N ASN A 234 9.71 17.57 42.75
CA ASN A 234 10.69 16.54 43.13
C ASN A 234 10.94 15.50 42.03
N GLN A 235 10.26 15.58 40.89
CA GLN A 235 10.46 14.60 39.82
C GLN A 235 11.87 14.72 39.25
N ALA A 236 12.54 13.57 39.15
CA ALA A 236 13.86 13.42 38.58
C ALA A 236 13.99 12.04 37.94
N GLY A 237 14.90 11.90 36.98
CA GLY A 237 15.13 10.62 36.27
C GLY A 237 14.09 10.40 35.19
N SER A 238 13.54 9.18 35.12
CA SER A 238 12.55 8.81 34.12
C SER A 238 11.43 7.95 34.68
N LEU A 239 10.24 8.07 34.08
CA LEU A 239 9.13 7.14 34.22
C LEU A 239 8.92 6.44 32.89
N THR A 240 8.86 5.11 32.95
CA THR A 240 8.62 4.27 31.78
C THR A 240 7.24 3.64 31.88
N ILE A 241 6.49 3.66 30.79
CA ILE A 241 5.21 2.97 30.64
C ILE A 241 5.33 2.05 29.42
N GLU A 242 5.44 0.75 29.67
CA GLU A 242 5.43 -0.26 28.60
C GLU A 242 4.00 -0.73 28.38
N VAL A 243 3.58 -0.86 27.13
CA VAL A 243 2.28 -1.38 26.74
C VAL A 243 2.49 -2.68 25.97
N VAL A 244 1.78 -3.74 26.35
CA VAL A 244 1.92 -5.06 25.73
C VAL A 244 0.56 -5.52 25.23
N ASP A 245 0.50 -5.85 23.94
CA ASP A 245 -0.63 -6.59 23.36
C ASP A 245 -0.60 -8.04 23.86
N GLU A 246 -1.71 -8.49 24.44
CA GLU A 246 -1.89 -9.88 24.87
C GLU A 246 -2.87 -10.63 23.93
N ASN A 247 -3.93 -9.95 23.48
CA ASN A 247 -5.00 -10.56 22.70
C ASN A 247 -5.90 -9.51 22.00
N LEU A 248 -5.32 -8.46 21.44
CA LEU A 248 -6.08 -7.50 20.64
C LEU A 248 -6.61 -8.18 19.37
N LYS A 249 -7.85 -7.90 19.01
CA LYS A 249 -8.52 -8.42 17.80
C LYS A 249 -8.40 -7.47 16.62
N SER A 250 -8.13 -6.20 16.86
CA SER A 250 -7.76 -5.22 15.84
C SER A 250 -6.74 -4.25 16.40
N ASP A 251 -6.14 -3.45 15.52
CA ASP A 251 -5.17 -2.44 15.93
C ASP A 251 -5.76 -1.51 17.01
N LEU A 252 -4.88 -1.06 17.89
CA LEU A 252 -5.22 -0.14 18.97
C LEU A 252 -4.12 0.92 19.09
N THR A 253 -4.52 2.18 19.08
CA THR A 253 -3.61 3.26 19.43
C THR A 253 -3.80 3.58 20.90
N VAL A 254 -2.71 3.56 21.66
CA VAL A 254 -2.65 4.00 23.04
C VAL A 254 -1.97 5.35 23.06
N TYR A 255 -2.56 6.33 23.73
CA TYR A 255 -2.01 7.66 23.92
C TYR A 255 -1.59 7.80 25.38
N ALA A 256 -0.45 8.45 25.60
CA ALA A 256 -0.03 8.88 26.92
C ALA A 256 0.13 10.40 26.92
N ASP A 257 -0.47 11.07 27.90
CA ASP A 257 -0.28 12.49 28.13
C ASP A 257 0.39 12.74 29.48
N ALA A 258 1.29 13.72 29.52
CA ALA A 258 1.79 14.25 30.78
C ALA A 258 0.74 15.17 31.42
N ILE A 259 0.41 14.92 32.70
CA ILE A 259 -0.52 15.74 33.46
C ILE A 259 0.07 16.15 34.81
N LEU A 260 -0.36 17.31 35.30
CA LEU A 260 -0.24 17.69 36.70
C LEU A 260 -1.56 17.42 37.42
N VAL A 261 -1.50 16.91 38.64
CA VAL A 261 -2.66 16.64 39.47
C VAL A 261 -2.55 17.49 40.74
N ARG A 262 -3.63 18.18 41.08
CA ARG A 262 -3.80 18.82 42.39
C ARG A 262 -5.22 18.55 42.87
N ASP A 263 -5.33 17.94 44.04
CA ASP A 263 -6.60 17.42 44.56
C ASP A 263 -7.26 16.49 43.52
N ASP A 264 -8.54 16.69 43.20
CA ASP A 264 -9.27 15.94 42.18
C ASP A 264 -9.18 16.55 40.77
N MET A 265 -8.42 17.64 40.60
CA MET A 265 -8.21 18.30 39.31
C MET A 265 -6.92 17.84 38.65
N PHE A 266 -6.95 17.75 37.33
CA PHE A 266 -5.75 17.52 36.53
C PHE A 266 -5.61 18.56 35.41
N TYR A 267 -4.37 18.81 35.03
CA TYR A 267 -3.97 19.83 34.07
C TYR A 267 -3.05 19.20 33.03
N GLY A 268 -3.48 19.18 31.77
CA GLY A 268 -2.65 18.69 30.67
C GLY A 268 -1.44 19.60 30.42
N LEU A 269 -0.29 19.00 30.16
CA LEU A 269 0.94 19.71 29.79
C LEU A 269 1.15 19.84 28.27
N ASN A 270 0.19 19.34 27.48
CA ASN A 270 0.29 19.26 26.01
C ASN A 270 1.56 18.52 25.56
N LYS A 271 1.91 17.45 26.29
CA LYS A 271 2.95 16.48 25.93
C LYS A 271 2.26 15.14 25.74
N GLN A 272 1.97 14.83 24.48
CA GLN A 272 1.27 13.63 24.08
C GLN A 272 2.17 12.83 23.15
N GLU A 273 2.20 11.52 23.34
CA GLU A 273 2.76 10.57 22.37
C GLU A 273 1.78 9.41 22.22
N ASP A 274 1.93 8.65 21.13
CA ASP A 274 1.09 7.49 20.84
C ASP A 274 1.89 6.24 20.47
N ILE A 275 1.33 5.07 20.80
CA ILE A 275 1.82 3.75 20.42
C ILE A 275 0.70 3.06 19.65
N VAL A 276 1.01 2.58 18.46
CA VAL A 276 0.10 1.74 17.67
C VAL A 276 0.44 0.27 17.91
N LEU A 277 -0.40 -0.41 18.69
CA LEU A 277 -0.32 -1.86 18.87
C LEU A 277 -0.97 -2.55 17.67
N LYS A 278 -0.17 -3.34 16.95
CA LYS A 278 -0.65 -4.16 15.83
C LYS A 278 -1.16 -5.50 16.35
N SER A 279 -2.43 -5.79 16.11
CA SER A 279 -3.00 -7.08 16.50
C SER A 279 -2.37 -8.18 15.66
N GLN A 280 -1.62 -9.08 16.32
CA GLN A 280 -0.95 -10.18 15.61
C GLN A 280 -1.97 -11.12 14.94
N SER A 281 -3.09 -11.42 15.61
CA SER A 281 -4.15 -12.25 15.04
C SER A 281 -4.82 -11.59 13.84
N PHE A 282 -5.03 -10.28 13.89
CA PHE A 282 -5.59 -9.54 12.76
C PHE A 282 -4.63 -9.52 11.57
N GLU A 283 -3.35 -9.20 11.80
CA GLU A 283 -2.36 -9.14 10.71
C GLU A 283 -2.13 -10.52 10.07
N GLN A 284 -2.15 -11.60 10.86
CA GLN A 284 -2.13 -12.98 10.33
C GLN A 284 -3.37 -13.26 9.47
N ALA A 285 -4.56 -12.84 9.93
CA ALA A 285 -5.79 -13.05 9.21
C ALA A 285 -5.88 -12.22 7.92
N VAL A 286 -5.39 -10.98 7.94
CA VAL A 286 -5.23 -10.13 6.75
C VAL A 286 -4.26 -10.78 5.77
N ALA A 287 -3.11 -11.29 6.22
CA ALA A 287 -2.17 -11.99 5.35
C ALA A 287 -2.79 -13.25 4.72
N ALA A 288 -3.53 -14.05 5.49
CA ALA A 288 -4.24 -15.22 4.98
C ALA A 288 -5.33 -14.83 3.95
N TYR A 289 -6.08 -13.77 4.22
CA TYR A 289 -7.06 -13.21 3.29
C TYR A 289 -6.43 -12.71 2.00
N THR A 290 -5.36 -11.95 2.09
CA THR A 290 -4.59 -11.44 0.96
C THR A 290 -4.02 -12.58 0.12
N ASN A 291 -3.50 -13.65 0.74
CA ASN A 291 -3.01 -14.83 0.03
C ASN A 291 -4.14 -15.55 -0.73
N GLY A 292 -5.36 -15.55 -0.18
CA GLY A 292 -6.54 -16.09 -0.83
C GLY A 292 -7.21 -15.15 -1.85
N LEU A 293 -6.67 -13.94 -2.05
CA LEU A 293 -7.23 -12.89 -2.90
C LEU A 293 -6.40 -12.71 -4.18
N THR A 294 -7.08 -12.69 -5.31
CA THR A 294 -6.51 -12.34 -6.62
C THR A 294 -7.33 -11.25 -7.27
N VAL A 295 -6.66 -10.24 -7.84
CA VAL A 295 -7.28 -9.23 -8.70
C VAL A 295 -6.58 -9.27 -10.04
N ALA A 296 -7.34 -9.53 -11.10
CA ALA A 296 -6.83 -9.51 -12.47
C ALA A 296 -7.52 -8.37 -13.24
N ALA A 297 -6.76 -7.66 -14.06
CA ALA A 297 -7.30 -6.68 -15.00
C ALA A 297 -7.43 -7.30 -16.39
N ASN A 298 -8.49 -6.93 -17.12
CA ASN A 298 -8.58 -7.08 -18.56
C ASN A 298 -8.80 -5.69 -19.19
N ALA A 299 -9.09 -5.60 -20.50
CA ALA A 299 -9.16 -4.32 -21.21
C ALA A 299 -10.06 -3.26 -20.56
N GLN A 300 -11.17 -3.66 -19.91
CA GLN A 300 -12.15 -2.72 -19.33
C GLN A 300 -12.69 -3.16 -17.96
N SER A 301 -12.15 -4.19 -17.34
CA SER A 301 -12.69 -4.69 -16.08
C SER A 301 -11.65 -5.30 -15.18
N PHE A 302 -12.02 -5.40 -13.92
CA PHE A 302 -11.29 -6.04 -12.84
C PHE A 302 -12.06 -7.28 -12.39
N LYS A 303 -11.41 -8.43 -12.40
CA LYS A 303 -11.96 -9.66 -11.80
C LYS A 303 -11.33 -9.87 -10.44
N VAL A 304 -12.13 -9.74 -9.39
CA VAL A 304 -11.73 -10.00 -8.00
C VAL A 304 -12.15 -11.41 -7.64
N THR A 305 -11.22 -12.23 -7.15
CA THR A 305 -11.46 -13.64 -6.79
C THR A 305 -10.97 -13.93 -5.38
N TYR A 306 -11.82 -14.57 -4.57
CA TYR A 306 -11.54 -15.06 -3.22
C TYR A 306 -11.57 -16.58 -3.19
N ALA A 307 -10.49 -17.20 -2.70
CA ALA A 307 -10.38 -18.65 -2.57
C ALA A 307 -11.37 -19.25 -1.55
N GLY A 308 -11.77 -18.47 -0.52
CA GLY A 308 -12.77 -18.87 0.47
C GLY A 308 -12.31 -19.96 1.47
N ALA A 309 -10.99 -20.13 1.65
CA ALA A 309 -10.39 -21.19 2.46
C ALA A 309 -9.70 -20.67 3.73
N LEU A 310 -10.26 -19.65 4.39
CA LEU A 310 -9.74 -19.13 5.66
C LEU A 310 -9.93 -20.12 6.81
N SER A 311 -8.93 -20.20 7.71
CA SER A 311 -9.06 -20.98 8.94
C SER A 311 -10.04 -20.31 9.92
N GLU A 312 -10.54 -21.04 10.92
CA GLU A 312 -11.43 -20.44 11.95
C GLU A 312 -10.72 -19.34 12.75
N ALA A 313 -9.40 -19.44 12.92
CA ALA A 313 -8.60 -18.39 13.54
C ALA A 313 -8.57 -17.12 12.67
N ASP A 314 -8.35 -17.26 11.36
CA ASP A 314 -8.34 -16.11 10.43
C ASP A 314 -9.74 -15.47 10.33
N LYS A 315 -10.80 -16.29 10.30
CA LYS A 315 -12.17 -15.77 10.32
C LYS A 315 -12.43 -14.93 11.57
N THR A 316 -12.01 -15.45 12.73
CA THR A 316 -12.10 -14.74 14.01
C THR A 316 -11.30 -13.43 13.98
N GLY A 317 -10.10 -13.45 13.40
CA GLY A 317 -9.26 -12.25 13.23
C GLY A 317 -9.91 -11.18 12.33
N LEU A 318 -10.63 -11.59 11.28
CA LEU A 318 -11.36 -10.68 10.38
C LEU A 318 -12.78 -10.33 10.86
N ASN A 319 -13.13 -10.65 12.11
CA ASN A 319 -14.50 -10.50 12.59
C ASN A 319 -15.00 -9.05 12.47
N GLY A 320 -16.10 -8.88 11.72
CA GLY A 320 -16.73 -7.59 11.46
C GLY A 320 -16.09 -6.76 10.34
N TYR A 321 -14.99 -7.23 9.72
CA TYR A 321 -14.47 -6.61 8.50
C TYR A 321 -15.26 -7.07 7.28
N TYR A 322 -15.56 -6.12 6.41
CA TYR A 322 -16.21 -6.33 5.13
C TYR A 322 -15.18 -6.20 4.01
N ALA A 323 -15.29 -7.08 3.02
CA ALA A 323 -14.58 -7.00 1.77
C ALA A 323 -15.19 -5.91 0.88
N ASP A 324 -14.34 -5.02 0.38
CA ASP A 324 -14.73 -3.94 -0.52
C ASP A 324 -13.57 -3.65 -1.49
N ALA A 325 -13.75 -2.72 -2.42
CA ALA A 325 -12.70 -2.25 -3.31
C ALA A 325 -12.73 -0.72 -3.39
N GLN A 326 -11.57 -0.08 -3.34
CA GLN A 326 -11.43 1.33 -3.71
C GLN A 326 -11.16 1.43 -5.21
N ILE A 327 -11.96 2.24 -5.90
CA ILE A 327 -11.73 2.63 -7.29
C ILE A 327 -11.03 3.99 -7.26
N SER A 328 -9.82 4.05 -7.79
CA SER A 328 -8.99 5.26 -7.82
C SER A 328 -8.62 5.64 -9.25
N LEU A 329 -8.55 6.93 -9.54
CA LEU A 329 -8.22 7.47 -10.86
C LEU A 329 -6.83 8.13 -10.86
N SER A 330 -6.06 8.02 -11.97
CA SER A 330 -4.76 8.71 -12.09
C SER A 330 -4.85 10.24 -12.13
N ARG A 331 -6.06 10.77 -12.37
CA ARG A 331 -6.39 12.20 -12.33
C ARG A 331 -7.88 12.37 -12.02
N PRO A 332 -8.34 13.53 -11.54
CA PRO A 332 -9.77 13.78 -11.40
C PRO A 332 -10.42 13.84 -12.78
N LEU A 333 -11.70 13.47 -12.86
CA LEU A 333 -12.50 13.71 -14.05
C LEU A 333 -12.64 15.23 -14.30
N ALA A 334 -12.46 15.65 -15.54
CA ALA A 334 -12.70 17.03 -15.96
C ALA A 334 -14.20 17.35 -15.94
N PRO A 335 -14.60 18.63 -15.92
CA PRO A 335 -15.99 19.00 -16.12
C PRO A 335 -16.54 18.34 -17.40
N ASP A 336 -17.70 17.71 -17.28
CA ASP A 336 -18.41 16.96 -18.34
C ASP A 336 -17.79 15.63 -18.78
N GLU A 337 -16.73 15.14 -18.14
CA GLU A 337 -16.27 13.74 -18.31
C GLU A 337 -17.13 12.79 -17.47
N GLU A 338 -17.38 11.61 -18.00
CA GLU A 338 -18.18 10.56 -17.35
C GLU A 338 -17.61 9.18 -17.73
N VAL A 339 -17.63 8.26 -16.78
CA VAL A 339 -17.40 6.81 -16.99
C VAL A 339 -18.61 6.04 -16.48
N THR A 340 -18.80 4.80 -16.91
CA THR A 340 -19.80 3.88 -16.32
C THR A 340 -19.09 2.79 -15.54
N VAL A 341 -19.41 2.63 -14.26
CA VAL A 341 -18.94 1.52 -13.44
C VAL A 341 -20.05 0.47 -13.34
N GLN A 342 -19.73 -0.78 -13.67
CA GLN A 342 -20.63 -1.92 -13.58
C GLN A 342 -20.08 -2.92 -12.57
N ALA A 343 -20.85 -3.23 -11.54
CA ALA A 343 -20.47 -4.24 -10.53
C ALA A 343 -21.73 -4.78 -9.84
N PHE A 344 -21.70 -6.06 -9.44
CA PHE A 344 -22.83 -6.73 -8.77
C PHE A 344 -24.18 -6.65 -9.52
N GLY A 345 -24.15 -6.49 -10.85
CA GLY A 345 -25.34 -6.36 -11.69
C GLY A 345 -25.89 -4.93 -11.81
N GLU A 346 -25.30 -3.96 -11.11
CA GLU A 346 -25.64 -2.54 -11.19
C GLU A 346 -24.78 -1.81 -12.22
N ASN A 347 -25.34 -0.76 -12.83
CA ASN A 347 -24.67 0.10 -13.81
C ASN A 347 -24.81 1.56 -13.40
N LEU A 348 -23.71 2.19 -13.00
CA LEU A 348 -23.72 3.56 -12.50
C LEU A 348 -22.90 4.49 -13.41
N ALA A 349 -23.49 5.61 -13.81
CA ALA A 349 -22.75 6.71 -14.43
C ALA A 349 -22.00 7.48 -13.33
N VAL A 350 -20.69 7.60 -13.47
CA VAL A 350 -19.79 8.21 -12.49
C VAL A 350 -19.13 9.43 -13.12
N ASN A 351 -19.24 10.56 -12.42
CA ASN A 351 -18.66 11.83 -12.77
C ASN A 351 -17.83 12.38 -11.60
N ARG A 352 -17.26 13.58 -11.78
CA ARG A 352 -16.38 14.19 -10.78
C ARG A 352 -17.03 14.31 -9.38
N SER A 353 -18.34 14.54 -9.28
CA SER A 353 -19.00 14.75 -7.99
C SER A 353 -19.12 13.49 -7.14
N ASP A 354 -18.93 12.32 -7.73
CA ASP A 354 -19.12 11.05 -7.02
C ASP A 354 -17.88 10.66 -6.20
N PHE A 355 -16.69 11.15 -6.57
CA PHE A 355 -15.46 10.92 -5.82
C PHE A 355 -15.43 11.77 -4.54
N THR A 356 -15.27 11.11 -3.39
CA THR A 356 -15.50 11.71 -2.07
C THR A 356 -14.22 12.07 -1.33
N ASP A 357 -13.06 11.62 -1.83
CA ASP A 357 -11.77 12.01 -1.27
C ASP A 357 -11.44 13.47 -1.62
N GLU A 358 -10.50 14.06 -0.88
CA GLU A 358 -10.13 15.47 -1.05
C GLU A 358 -9.57 15.79 -2.44
N SER A 359 -9.02 14.79 -3.13
CA SER A 359 -8.47 14.94 -4.48
C SER A 359 -9.51 14.74 -5.60
N GLY A 360 -10.68 14.18 -5.29
CA GLY A 360 -11.72 13.84 -6.26
C GLY A 360 -11.30 12.73 -7.22
N GLN A 361 -10.56 11.74 -6.73
CA GLN A 361 -9.97 10.63 -7.49
C GLN A 361 -10.33 9.24 -6.95
N ALA A 362 -10.77 9.11 -5.70
CA ALA A 362 -11.00 7.82 -5.07
C ALA A 362 -12.43 7.70 -4.50
N ILE A 363 -13.01 6.51 -4.65
CA ILE A 363 -14.30 6.15 -4.04
C ILE A 363 -14.30 4.66 -3.68
N TYR A 364 -14.95 4.30 -2.58
CA TYR A 364 -15.21 2.89 -2.26
C TYR A 364 -16.37 2.36 -3.11
N LEU A 365 -16.25 1.13 -3.61
CA LEU A 365 -17.23 0.52 -4.49
C LEU A 365 -18.58 0.36 -3.80
N SER A 366 -18.60 0.00 -2.52
CA SER A 366 -19.85 -0.05 -1.76
C SER A 366 -20.53 1.33 -1.62
N ASP A 367 -19.75 2.38 -1.37
CA ASP A 367 -20.27 3.75 -1.27
C ASP A 367 -20.79 4.24 -2.64
N LEU A 368 -20.08 3.90 -3.72
CA LEU A 368 -20.47 4.20 -5.09
C LEU A 368 -21.83 3.56 -5.45
N LEU A 369 -22.03 2.32 -5.05
CA LEU A 369 -23.23 1.53 -5.38
C LEU A 369 -24.37 1.71 -4.37
N ASP A 370 -24.21 2.58 -3.35
CA ASP A 370 -25.11 2.68 -2.19
C ASP A 370 -25.41 1.30 -1.57
N LEU A 371 -24.39 0.44 -1.53
CA LEU A 371 -24.49 -0.93 -1.07
C LEU A 371 -24.30 -0.97 0.45
N GLN A 372 -25.35 -1.34 1.17
CA GLN A 372 -25.23 -1.66 2.59
C GLN A 372 -24.40 -2.95 2.76
N LEU A 373 -23.17 -2.82 3.26
CA LEU A 373 -22.27 -3.94 3.55
C LEU A 373 -22.91 -4.87 4.59
N GLY A 374 -23.33 -6.05 4.14
CA GLY A 374 -24.04 -7.04 4.94
C GLY A 374 -23.26 -8.34 5.12
N THR A 375 -23.95 -9.38 5.63
CA THR A 375 -23.33 -10.69 5.87
C THR A 375 -22.66 -11.30 4.64
N ALA A 376 -23.18 -10.99 3.44
CA ALA A 376 -22.62 -11.45 2.17
C ALA A 376 -21.29 -10.77 1.82
N GLN A 377 -20.97 -9.62 2.40
CA GLN A 377 -19.74 -8.87 2.20
C GLN A 377 -18.72 -9.08 3.33
N LEU A 378 -19.05 -9.83 4.39
CA LEU A 378 -18.08 -10.13 5.44
C LEU A 378 -16.85 -10.84 4.86
N ALA A 379 -15.66 -10.34 5.19
CA ALA A 379 -14.38 -10.84 4.69
C ALA A 379 -14.19 -12.33 5.01
N GLU A 380 -14.52 -12.73 6.23
CA GLU A 380 -14.49 -14.14 6.70
C GLU A 380 -15.41 -15.10 5.91
N LYS A 381 -16.38 -14.57 5.14
CA LYS A 381 -17.34 -15.35 4.34
C LYS A 381 -17.13 -15.24 2.84
N GLN A 382 -16.17 -14.42 2.39
CA GLN A 382 -15.95 -14.21 0.96
C GLN A 382 -15.45 -15.47 0.26
N LYS A 383 -16.06 -15.78 -0.88
CA LYS A 383 -15.65 -16.86 -1.79
C LYS A 383 -16.13 -16.58 -3.21
N GLY A 384 -15.45 -17.14 -4.20
CA GLY A 384 -15.83 -17.01 -5.60
C GLY A 384 -15.26 -15.74 -6.24
N SER A 385 -15.87 -15.25 -7.31
CA SER A 385 -15.38 -14.09 -8.03
C SER A 385 -16.50 -13.14 -8.43
N PHE A 386 -16.18 -11.85 -8.49
CA PHE A 386 -17.03 -10.83 -9.10
C PHE A 386 -16.21 -9.95 -10.04
N GLU A 387 -16.90 -9.23 -10.91
CA GLU A 387 -16.30 -8.39 -11.94
C GLU A 387 -16.73 -6.93 -11.73
N ILE A 388 -15.78 -6.02 -11.91
CA ILE A 388 -15.98 -4.57 -11.90
C ILE A 388 -15.58 -4.05 -13.28
N THR A 389 -16.52 -3.65 -14.10
CA THR A 389 -16.25 -3.10 -15.44
C THR A 389 -16.30 -1.58 -15.38
N VAL A 390 -15.32 -0.90 -15.99
CA VAL A 390 -15.31 0.56 -16.13
C VAL A 390 -15.26 0.92 -17.61
N ILE A 391 -16.30 1.59 -18.07
CA ILE A 391 -16.52 1.90 -19.49
C ILE A 391 -16.39 3.41 -19.70
N ASP A 392 -15.56 3.81 -20.65
CA ASP A 392 -15.49 5.19 -21.12
C ASP A 392 -16.82 5.62 -21.75
N LYS A 393 -17.36 6.77 -21.31
CA LYS A 393 -18.48 7.43 -21.99
C LYS A 393 -18.04 8.68 -22.73
N ARG A 394 -17.29 9.56 -22.05
CA ARG A 394 -16.96 10.91 -22.54
C ARG A 394 -15.60 11.40 -22.03
N LEU A 395 -14.62 10.52 -21.85
CA LEU A 395 -13.27 10.95 -21.49
C LEU A 395 -12.66 11.81 -22.60
N LYS A 396 -12.03 12.91 -22.22
CA LYS A 396 -11.35 13.87 -23.11
C LYS A 396 -9.87 13.52 -23.28
N SER A 397 -9.31 12.80 -22.31
CA SER A 397 -7.96 12.27 -22.36
C SER A 397 -7.88 10.95 -21.63
N GLU A 398 -6.77 10.23 -21.85
CA GLU A 398 -6.47 9.00 -21.16
C GLU A 398 -6.53 9.15 -19.62
N ILE A 399 -6.95 8.07 -18.95
CA ILE A 399 -7.00 7.94 -17.50
C ILE A 399 -6.72 6.50 -17.11
N SER A 400 -5.88 6.28 -16.10
CA SER A 400 -5.71 4.97 -15.49
C SER A 400 -6.70 4.84 -14.35
N VAL A 401 -7.43 3.74 -14.33
CA VAL A 401 -8.34 3.36 -13.25
C VAL A 401 -7.67 2.24 -12.48
N TYR A 402 -7.57 2.39 -11.17
CA TYR A 402 -7.01 1.41 -10.25
C TYR A 402 -8.13 0.78 -9.43
N ALA A 403 -8.06 -0.54 -9.24
CA ALA A 403 -8.89 -1.24 -8.27
C ALA A 403 -7.99 -1.77 -7.15
N THR A 404 -8.19 -1.25 -5.94
CA THR A 404 -7.46 -1.67 -4.74
C THR A 404 -8.41 -2.36 -3.78
N PRO A 405 -8.25 -3.67 -3.51
CA PRO A 405 -9.07 -4.33 -2.50
C PRO A 405 -8.84 -3.72 -1.11
N VAL A 406 -9.91 -3.62 -0.33
CA VAL A 406 -9.85 -3.11 1.03
C VAL A 406 -10.69 -3.97 1.99
N LEU A 407 -10.32 -3.96 3.26
CA LEU A 407 -11.14 -4.45 4.36
C LEU A 407 -11.67 -3.25 5.15
N ARG A 408 -12.98 -3.18 5.39
CA ARG A 408 -13.62 -2.05 6.10
C ARG A 408 -14.36 -2.51 7.34
N LYS A 409 -14.22 -1.78 8.45
CA LYS A 409 -15.01 -1.93 9.68
C LYS A 409 -15.30 -0.54 10.27
N GLY A 410 -16.46 0.03 9.94
CA GLY A 410 -16.77 1.41 10.30
C GLY A 410 -15.84 2.40 9.59
N THR A 411 -15.11 3.20 10.36
CA THR A 411 -14.10 4.14 9.83
C THR A 411 -12.73 3.49 9.62
N ASP A 412 -12.50 2.29 10.15
CA ASP A 412 -11.25 1.56 9.95
C ASP A 412 -11.22 0.90 8.56
N THR A 413 -10.12 1.14 7.83
CA THR A 413 -9.92 0.63 6.47
C THR A 413 -8.49 0.12 6.30
N ARG A 414 -8.35 -1.14 5.89
CA ARG A 414 -7.08 -1.77 5.56
C ARG A 414 -6.97 -1.96 4.05
N PHE A 415 -6.00 -1.30 3.43
CA PHE A 415 -5.69 -1.42 2.01
C PHE A 415 -4.79 -2.62 1.72
N ILE A 416 -5.08 -3.33 0.63
CA ILE A 416 -4.31 -4.49 0.15
C ILE A 416 -3.61 -4.08 -1.15
N TYR A 417 -2.58 -3.23 -1.03
CA TYR A 417 -1.90 -2.60 -2.17
C TYR A 417 -1.13 -3.60 -3.05
N ASP A 418 -0.66 -4.71 -2.50
CA ASP A 418 0.02 -5.77 -3.25
C ASP A 418 -0.90 -6.49 -4.24
N LYS A 419 -2.22 -6.31 -4.09
CA LYS A 419 -3.25 -6.82 -5.01
C LYS A 419 -3.88 -5.73 -5.87
N GLN A 420 -3.36 -4.50 -5.82
CA GLN A 420 -3.82 -3.42 -6.70
C GLN A 420 -3.49 -3.74 -8.16
N THR A 421 -4.42 -3.43 -9.05
CA THR A 421 -4.18 -3.49 -10.49
C THR A 421 -4.81 -2.28 -11.18
N ASN A 422 -4.53 -2.08 -12.47
CA ASN A 422 -5.07 -0.97 -13.23
C ASN A 422 -5.49 -1.34 -14.66
N ILE A 423 -6.42 -0.55 -15.18
CA ILE A 423 -6.78 -0.48 -16.59
C ILE A 423 -6.61 0.95 -17.08
N THR A 424 -6.50 1.16 -18.37
CA THR A 424 -6.41 2.49 -18.98
C THR A 424 -7.60 2.73 -19.91
N LEU A 425 -8.30 3.84 -19.71
CA LEU A 425 -9.45 4.29 -20.50
C LEU A 425 -9.11 5.58 -21.25
N GLY A 426 -9.83 5.88 -22.34
CA GLY A 426 -9.71 7.18 -23.04
C GLY A 426 -8.69 7.24 -24.19
N SER A 427 -8.24 6.10 -24.73
CA SER A 427 -7.37 6.04 -25.92
C SER A 427 -8.13 6.18 -27.27
N ALA A 428 -9.44 6.41 -27.25
CA ALA A 428 -10.32 6.25 -28.43
C ALA A 428 -10.52 7.50 -29.31
N ASN A 429 -9.59 8.47 -29.32
CA ASN A 429 -9.62 9.57 -30.30
C ASN A 429 -8.66 9.40 -31.48
N ASP A 430 -7.96 8.28 -31.60
CA ASP A 430 -7.66 7.76 -32.93
C ASP A 430 -8.86 6.90 -33.37
N PRO A 431 -9.34 7.02 -34.62
CA PRO A 431 -10.41 6.17 -35.11
C PRO A 431 -10.03 4.73 -34.81
N VAL A 432 -10.88 4.04 -34.06
CA VAL A 432 -10.86 2.58 -33.98
C VAL A 432 -11.17 2.08 -35.38
N ILE A 433 -10.14 2.03 -36.22
CA ILE A 433 -9.99 0.95 -37.17
C ILE A 433 -9.77 -0.24 -36.24
N SER A 434 -10.82 -1.04 -36.04
CA SER A 434 -10.63 -2.39 -35.54
C SER A 434 -9.48 -2.98 -36.34
N ASN A 435 -8.38 -3.36 -35.68
CA ASN A 435 -7.42 -4.27 -36.27
C ASN A 435 -8.19 -5.59 -36.46
N GLY A 436 -8.95 -5.69 -37.54
CA GLY A 436 -9.55 -6.95 -37.98
C GLY A 436 -8.40 -7.89 -38.33
N SER A 437 -8.51 -9.13 -37.87
CA SER A 437 -7.63 -10.23 -38.26
C SER A 437 -7.63 -10.33 -39.79
N PHE A 438 -6.48 -10.05 -40.41
CA PHE A 438 -6.40 -9.83 -41.87
C PHE A 438 -5.41 -10.77 -42.57
N VAL A 439 -4.93 -11.79 -41.86
CA VAL A 439 -4.20 -12.91 -42.47
C VAL A 439 -5.21 -14.04 -42.60
N GLY A 440 -5.55 -14.44 -43.82
CA GLY A 440 -6.55 -15.49 -44.05
C GLY A 440 -6.06 -16.82 -43.47
N ASP A 441 -4.90 -17.28 -43.93
CA ASP A 441 -4.18 -18.43 -43.42
C ASP A 441 -2.69 -18.06 -43.30
N ALA A 442 -2.03 -18.54 -42.24
CA ALA A 442 -0.57 -18.56 -42.16
C ALA A 442 -0.06 -19.99 -41.98
N THR A 443 1.02 -20.30 -42.67
CA THR A 443 1.70 -21.59 -42.59
C THR A 443 3.17 -21.38 -42.28
N VAL A 444 3.67 -22.05 -41.25
CA VAL A 444 5.09 -22.14 -40.92
C VAL A 444 5.63 -23.44 -41.48
N VAL A 445 6.67 -23.35 -42.32
CA VAL A 445 7.39 -24.51 -42.83
C VAL A 445 8.70 -24.65 -42.09
N LEU A 446 8.96 -25.82 -41.51
CA LEU A 446 10.16 -26.13 -40.75
C LEU A 446 11.24 -26.75 -41.64
N LYS A 447 12.52 -26.69 -41.21
CA LYS A 447 13.66 -27.28 -41.93
C LYS A 447 13.57 -28.78 -42.14
N ASP A 448 12.81 -29.48 -41.29
CA ASP A 448 12.53 -30.92 -41.45
C ASP A 448 11.42 -31.19 -42.50
N GLY A 449 10.86 -30.14 -43.11
CA GLY A 449 9.82 -30.20 -44.13
C GLY A 449 8.39 -30.29 -43.56
N SER A 450 8.22 -30.30 -42.23
CA SER A 450 6.90 -30.27 -41.62
C SER A 450 6.26 -28.87 -41.71
N GLU A 451 4.93 -28.85 -41.79
CA GLU A 451 4.13 -27.63 -41.88
C GLU A 451 3.26 -27.47 -40.63
N GLN A 452 3.13 -26.23 -40.15
CA GLN A 452 2.31 -25.86 -39.01
C GLN A 452 1.41 -24.70 -39.42
N ASN A 453 0.09 -24.89 -39.34
CA ASN A 453 -0.89 -23.88 -39.70
C ASN A 453 -1.39 -23.13 -38.46
N LEU A 454 -2.06 -21.99 -38.68
CA LEU A 454 -2.76 -21.29 -37.60
C LEU A 454 -3.82 -22.21 -36.96
N ASP A 455 -3.90 -22.17 -35.63
CA ASP A 455 -5.02 -22.74 -34.91
C ASP A 455 -6.29 -21.94 -35.24
N GLY A 456 -7.30 -22.61 -35.79
CA GLY A 456 -8.53 -21.95 -36.25
C GLY A 456 -9.39 -21.33 -35.14
N THR A 457 -9.02 -21.53 -33.86
CA THR A 457 -9.69 -20.92 -32.70
C THR A 457 -8.93 -19.73 -32.14
N THR A 458 -7.62 -19.80 -32.00
CA THR A 458 -6.82 -18.70 -31.45
C THR A 458 -6.16 -17.83 -32.51
N GLU A 459 -6.16 -18.26 -33.77
CA GLU A 459 -5.41 -17.66 -34.89
C GLU A 459 -3.90 -17.58 -34.59
N ILE A 460 -3.39 -18.57 -33.83
CA ILE A 460 -1.98 -18.67 -33.41
C ILE A 460 -1.42 -19.97 -33.98
N CYS A 461 -0.24 -19.94 -34.57
CA CYS A 461 0.51 -21.16 -34.88
C CYS A 461 1.42 -21.53 -33.70
N TYR A 462 1.21 -22.73 -33.16
CA TYR A 462 1.96 -23.27 -32.03
C TYR A 462 3.16 -24.04 -32.57
N LEU A 463 4.36 -23.65 -32.14
CA LEU A 463 5.61 -24.28 -32.58
C LEU A 463 6.32 -24.89 -31.39
N GLU A 464 6.73 -26.16 -31.53
CA GLU A 464 7.61 -26.80 -30.56
C GLU A 464 8.97 -26.11 -30.52
N ARG A 465 9.53 -26.00 -29.31
CA ARG A 465 10.84 -25.40 -29.07
C ARG A 465 11.93 -26.11 -29.88
N TYR A 466 13.00 -25.38 -30.20
CA TYR A 466 14.15 -25.83 -31.01
C TYR A 466 13.86 -26.21 -32.47
N LYS A 467 12.61 -26.13 -32.93
CA LYS A 467 12.32 -26.22 -34.35
C LYS A 467 12.93 -25.03 -35.08
N VAL A 468 13.49 -25.32 -36.26
CA VAL A 468 14.12 -24.33 -37.13
C VAL A 468 13.15 -24.00 -38.24
N ILE A 469 12.70 -22.75 -38.32
CA ILE A 469 11.83 -22.28 -39.40
C ILE A 469 12.62 -22.24 -40.70
N ASP A 470 12.11 -22.86 -41.76
CA ASP A 470 12.64 -22.67 -43.11
C ASP A 470 12.06 -21.38 -43.72
N TYR A 471 10.73 -21.24 -43.71
CA TYR A 471 10.03 -20.02 -44.12
C TYR A 471 8.59 -19.99 -43.63
N LEU A 472 7.95 -18.82 -43.71
CA LEU A 472 6.54 -18.61 -43.43
C LEU A 472 5.80 -18.24 -44.71
N ILE A 473 4.55 -18.66 -44.84
CA ILE A 473 3.64 -18.25 -45.91
C ILE A 473 2.44 -17.56 -45.27
N PHE A 474 2.06 -16.41 -45.83
CA PHE A 474 0.86 -15.66 -45.43
C PHE A 474 -0.05 -15.49 -46.64
N GLU A 475 -1.33 -15.79 -46.46
CA GLU A 475 -2.38 -15.44 -47.42
C GLU A 475 -2.95 -14.06 -47.10
N MET A 476 -2.85 -13.16 -48.08
CA MET A 476 -3.32 -11.78 -48.00
C MET A 476 -4.81 -11.76 -48.37
N VAL A 477 -5.65 -11.26 -47.47
CA VAL A 477 -7.11 -11.15 -47.68
C VAL A 477 -7.56 -9.70 -47.54
N ASN A 478 -8.74 -9.36 -48.07
CA ASN A 478 -9.39 -8.05 -47.90
C ASN A 478 -10.63 -8.14 -47.00
N ASP A 479 -10.51 -7.74 -45.74
CA ASP A 479 -11.56 -7.70 -44.72
C ASP A 479 -12.28 -6.34 -44.63
N GLN A 480 -12.02 -5.38 -45.55
CA GLN A 480 -12.79 -4.11 -45.64
C GLN A 480 -14.18 -4.30 -46.30
N ASN A 481 -14.55 -5.52 -46.69
CA ASN A 481 -15.88 -5.80 -47.19
C ASN A 481 -16.86 -5.96 -46.03
N GLU A 482 -17.95 -5.18 -46.02
CA GLU A 482 -19.03 -5.15 -45.01
C GLU A 482 -19.71 -6.51 -44.72
N ASN A 483 -19.29 -7.60 -45.37
CA ASN A 483 -19.88 -8.94 -45.34
C ASN A 483 -19.03 -10.01 -44.62
N ASN A 484 -17.91 -9.67 -43.96
CA ASN A 484 -17.03 -10.64 -43.27
C ASN A 484 -16.59 -11.84 -44.16
N GLN A 485 -16.40 -11.60 -45.46
CA GLN A 485 -15.83 -12.61 -46.35
C GLN A 485 -14.40 -12.24 -46.69
N SER A 486 -13.45 -13.01 -46.15
CA SER A 486 -12.03 -12.90 -46.44
C SER A 486 -11.77 -13.33 -47.88
N VAL A 487 -11.76 -12.37 -48.81
CA VAL A 487 -11.43 -12.61 -50.22
C VAL A 487 -9.93 -12.37 -50.42
N PRO A 488 -9.19 -13.26 -51.10
CA PRO A 488 -7.78 -13.04 -51.40
C PRO A 488 -7.53 -11.68 -52.07
N GLN A 489 -6.50 -10.97 -51.63
CA GLN A 489 -6.11 -9.65 -52.10
C GLN A 489 -4.70 -9.70 -52.69
N ALA A 490 -4.54 -9.25 -53.93
CA ALA A 490 -3.22 -9.06 -54.52
C ALA A 490 -2.48 -7.90 -53.82
N VAL A 491 -1.21 -8.10 -53.50
CA VAL A 491 -0.34 -7.08 -52.90
C VAL A 491 0.87 -6.77 -53.77
N MET A 492 1.46 -5.61 -53.54
CA MET A 492 2.65 -5.10 -54.21
C MET A 492 3.77 -4.94 -53.18
N LEU A 493 4.88 -5.62 -53.42
CA LEU A 493 6.10 -5.54 -52.60
C LEU A 493 6.96 -4.34 -53.01
N GLY A 494 7.47 -3.59 -52.02
CA GLY A 494 8.44 -2.51 -52.22
C GLY A 494 9.82 -3.02 -52.66
N GLU A 495 10.79 -2.12 -52.85
CA GLU A 495 12.17 -2.53 -53.16
C GLU A 495 12.83 -3.19 -51.93
N ASN A 496 13.21 -4.47 -52.04
CA ASN A 496 13.85 -5.26 -50.98
C ASN A 496 13.08 -5.27 -49.64
N PRO A 497 11.84 -5.77 -49.62
CA PRO A 497 11.03 -5.77 -48.42
C PRO A 497 11.63 -6.74 -47.40
N VAL A 498 11.93 -6.22 -46.21
CA VAL A 498 12.42 -7.00 -45.07
C VAL A 498 11.44 -6.91 -43.93
N LEU A 499 11.20 -8.05 -43.28
CA LEU A 499 10.46 -8.10 -42.05
C LEU A 499 11.38 -7.78 -40.88
N LYS A 500 10.93 -6.92 -39.96
CA LYS A 500 11.64 -6.63 -38.72
C LYS A 500 10.86 -7.15 -37.50
N ILE A 501 11.58 -7.58 -36.47
CA ILE A 501 11.02 -8.01 -35.18
C ILE A 501 11.71 -7.25 -34.04
N SER A 502 11.03 -7.07 -32.91
CA SER A 502 11.65 -6.55 -31.70
C SER A 502 12.04 -7.70 -30.79
N VAL A 503 13.32 -7.77 -30.40
CA VAL A 503 13.86 -8.72 -29.43
C VAL A 503 14.46 -7.91 -28.29
N ASP A 504 13.89 -8.04 -27.08
CA ASP A 504 14.28 -7.26 -25.89
C ASP A 504 14.30 -5.73 -26.13
N GLY A 505 13.35 -5.23 -26.93
CA GLY A 505 13.26 -3.82 -27.30
C GLY A 505 14.21 -3.39 -28.43
N ILE A 506 15.03 -4.29 -28.98
CA ILE A 506 15.93 -4.02 -30.11
C ILE A 506 15.27 -4.50 -31.42
N LEU A 507 15.16 -3.61 -32.40
CA LEU A 507 14.59 -3.94 -33.71
C LEU A 507 15.63 -4.64 -34.60
N CYS A 508 15.37 -5.90 -34.97
CA CYS A 508 16.23 -6.75 -35.78
C CYS A 508 15.58 -7.10 -37.12
N GLU A 509 16.37 -7.27 -38.19
CA GLU A 509 15.88 -7.79 -39.47
C GLU A 509 15.69 -9.31 -39.38
N TYR A 510 14.43 -9.73 -39.38
CA TYR A 510 14.06 -11.13 -39.28
C TYR A 510 14.30 -11.88 -40.58
N GLY A 511 13.84 -11.36 -41.72
CA GLY A 511 13.84 -12.13 -42.96
C GLY A 511 13.40 -11.36 -44.20
N LYS A 512 13.69 -11.94 -45.37
CA LYS A 512 13.31 -11.41 -46.68
C LYS A 512 11.86 -11.76 -46.99
N ILE A 513 11.11 -10.81 -47.56
CA ILE A 513 9.73 -11.01 -48.04
C ILE A 513 9.74 -11.17 -49.56
N GLU A 514 9.04 -12.17 -50.08
CA GLU A 514 8.91 -12.48 -51.50
C GLU A 514 7.48 -12.95 -51.81
N TYR A 515 7.06 -12.98 -53.08
CA TYR A 515 5.79 -13.62 -53.45
C TYR A 515 5.90 -15.14 -53.32
N ALA A 516 4.88 -15.76 -52.75
CA ALA A 516 4.76 -17.22 -52.69
C ALA A 516 3.97 -17.78 -53.88
N ASP A 517 3.21 -16.95 -54.59
CA ASP A 517 2.38 -17.32 -55.75
C ASP A 517 2.43 -16.27 -56.87
N GLU A 518 1.99 -16.66 -58.07
CA GLU A 518 1.94 -15.79 -59.26
C GLU A 518 0.79 -14.77 -59.21
N THR A 519 -0.21 -15.00 -58.37
CA THR A 519 -1.37 -14.11 -58.16
C THR A 519 -1.06 -12.98 -57.17
N HIS A 520 0.12 -12.98 -56.55
CA HIS A 520 0.56 -12.04 -55.53
C HIS A 520 -0.41 -11.93 -54.34
N THR A 521 -1.15 -13.02 -54.09
CA THR A 521 -2.09 -13.14 -52.97
C THR A 521 -1.43 -13.81 -51.77
N LYS A 522 -0.24 -14.39 -51.95
CA LYS A 522 0.52 -14.99 -50.86
C LYS A 522 1.93 -14.43 -50.82
N ILE A 523 2.42 -14.16 -49.62
CA ILE A 523 3.82 -13.76 -49.39
C ILE A 523 4.56 -14.85 -48.63
N LYS A 524 5.84 -15.00 -48.95
CA LYS A 524 6.79 -15.88 -48.31
C LYS A 524 7.80 -15.04 -47.53
N ILE A 525 8.04 -15.39 -46.27
CA ILE A 525 9.06 -14.78 -45.43
C ILE A 525 10.13 -15.82 -45.10
N THR A 526 11.37 -15.57 -45.51
CA THR A 526 12.51 -16.47 -45.23
C THR A 526 13.44 -15.82 -44.19
N PRO A 527 13.73 -16.46 -43.03
CA PRO A 527 14.63 -15.91 -42.03
C PRO A 527 16.01 -15.55 -42.62
N SER A 528 16.60 -14.46 -42.13
CA SER A 528 17.87 -13.90 -42.62
C SER A 528 19.09 -14.74 -42.21
N SER A 529 18.94 -15.58 -41.18
CA SER A 529 19.98 -16.49 -40.70
C SER A 529 19.37 -17.68 -39.95
N GLU A 530 20.14 -18.74 -39.75
CA GLU A 530 19.72 -19.88 -38.92
C GLU A 530 19.49 -19.47 -37.46
N ALA A 531 20.21 -18.46 -36.97
CA ALA A 531 20.00 -17.91 -35.63
C ALA A 531 18.64 -17.22 -35.49
N MET A 532 18.20 -16.49 -36.52
CA MET A 532 16.84 -15.92 -36.57
C MET A 532 15.76 -16.98 -36.81
N ALA A 533 16.12 -18.10 -37.43
CA ALA A 533 15.23 -19.24 -37.65
C ALA A 533 15.04 -20.15 -36.43
N LYS A 534 15.95 -20.09 -35.44
CA LYS A 534 15.90 -20.88 -34.21
C LYS A 534 15.13 -20.14 -33.12
N LEU A 535 14.08 -20.78 -32.61
CA LEU A 535 13.11 -20.19 -31.70
C LEU A 535 13.53 -20.20 -30.21
N ASP A 536 14.80 -20.45 -29.86
CA ASP A 536 15.17 -20.75 -28.46
C ASP A 536 15.07 -19.56 -27.47
N LYS A 537 15.02 -18.31 -27.98
CA LYS A 537 15.01 -17.08 -27.17
C LYS A 537 13.74 -16.23 -27.27
N LEU A 538 12.74 -16.65 -28.03
CA LEU A 538 11.71 -15.74 -28.52
C LEU A 538 10.32 -16.25 -28.12
N GLY A 539 9.82 -15.78 -26.97
CA GLY A 539 8.51 -16.20 -26.44
C GLY A 539 7.31 -15.75 -27.29
N TYR A 540 7.36 -14.56 -27.90
CA TYR A 540 6.29 -14.03 -28.74
C TYR A 540 6.86 -13.24 -29.94
N PHE A 541 6.27 -13.41 -31.13
CA PHE A 541 6.63 -12.64 -32.33
C PHE A 541 5.58 -11.56 -32.61
N ALA A 542 6.02 -10.31 -32.65
CA ALA A 542 5.28 -9.23 -33.29
C ALA A 542 6.05 -8.77 -34.53
N PHE A 543 5.38 -8.81 -35.67
CA PHE A 543 5.95 -8.42 -36.94
C PHE A 543 5.81 -6.90 -37.14
N ASN A 544 6.92 -6.24 -37.47
CA ASN A 544 6.90 -4.85 -37.93
C ASN A 544 7.38 -4.81 -39.37
N VAL A 545 6.44 -4.61 -40.29
CA VAL A 545 6.73 -4.35 -41.70
C VAL A 545 6.86 -2.84 -41.88
N PRO A 546 7.98 -2.32 -42.42
CA PRO A 546 8.13 -0.89 -42.70
C PRO A 546 7.00 -0.36 -43.59
N GLU A 547 6.57 0.88 -43.34
CA GLU A 547 5.56 1.54 -44.17
C GLU A 547 5.99 1.54 -45.64
N GLY A 548 5.10 1.09 -46.53
CA GLY A 548 5.36 0.99 -47.97
C GLY A 548 6.13 -0.26 -48.43
N ALA A 549 6.55 -1.16 -47.52
CA ALA A 549 7.17 -2.42 -47.93
C ALA A 549 6.16 -3.41 -48.54
N ILE A 550 4.88 -3.30 -48.18
CA ILE A 550 3.75 -4.03 -48.77
C ILE A 550 2.59 -3.05 -48.96
N THR A 551 2.12 -2.88 -50.19
CA THR A 551 0.98 -2.03 -50.54
C THR A 551 -0.09 -2.83 -51.28
N ASP A 552 -1.32 -2.33 -51.34
CA ASP A 552 -2.32 -2.83 -52.30
C ASP A 552 -1.97 -2.36 -53.74
N GLU A 553 -2.77 -2.78 -54.72
CA GLU A 553 -2.62 -2.33 -56.12
C GLU A 553 -2.81 -0.82 -56.31
N ALA A 554 -3.46 -0.14 -55.37
CA ALA A 554 -3.66 1.31 -55.37
C ALA A 554 -2.50 2.07 -54.68
N GLY A 555 -1.49 1.35 -54.17
CA GLY A 555 -0.32 1.93 -53.52
C GLY A 555 -0.55 2.32 -52.05
N HIS A 556 -1.67 1.92 -51.45
CA HIS A 556 -1.90 2.13 -50.02
C HIS A 556 -1.14 1.08 -49.20
N PRO A 557 -0.43 1.46 -48.13
CA PRO A 557 0.19 0.49 -47.23
C PRO A 557 -0.82 -0.54 -46.74
N VAL A 558 -0.45 -1.82 -46.78
CA VAL A 558 -1.25 -2.90 -46.19
C VAL A 558 -1.05 -2.83 -44.67
N ARG A 559 -1.92 -2.06 -44.00
CA ARG A 559 -1.77 -1.66 -42.59
C ARG A 559 -1.82 -2.81 -41.57
N SER A 560 -2.21 -4.02 -41.99
CA SER A 560 -2.28 -5.21 -41.11
C SER A 560 -0.92 -5.83 -40.76
N MET A 561 0.14 -5.57 -41.55
CA MET A 561 1.52 -5.92 -41.18
C MET A 561 2.35 -4.70 -40.73
N VAL A 562 1.80 -3.49 -40.91
CA VAL A 562 2.41 -2.21 -40.54
C VAL A 562 1.76 -1.72 -39.26
N GLY A 563 2.20 -2.25 -38.11
CA GLY A 563 1.81 -1.74 -36.80
C GLY A 563 3.05 -1.42 -35.97
N ASN A 564 3.07 -0.25 -35.33
CA ASN A 564 4.03 0.08 -34.29
C ASN A 564 3.74 -0.77 -33.04
N TYR A 565 4.14 -2.04 -33.06
CA TYR A 565 3.93 -3.00 -31.95
C TYR A 565 4.98 -2.87 -30.84
N LEU A 566 5.51 -1.66 -30.61
CA LEU A 566 6.56 -1.37 -29.61
C LEU A 566 6.01 -0.93 -28.24
N SER A 567 4.68 -0.87 -28.06
CA SER A 567 4.06 -0.42 -26.79
C SER A 567 3.42 -1.56 -25.98
N GLY A 568 4.20 -2.56 -25.59
CA GLY A 568 4.04 -3.32 -24.33
C GLY A 568 2.75 -4.10 -24.04
N THR A 569 1.73 -4.11 -24.89
CA THR A 569 0.48 -4.86 -24.68
C THR A 569 0.05 -5.52 -26.00
N LEU A 570 0.46 -6.77 -26.19
CA LEU A 570 0.06 -7.57 -27.35
C LEU A 570 -1.38 -8.06 -27.15
N ALA A 571 -2.28 -7.74 -28.08
CA ALA A 571 -3.64 -8.30 -28.05
C ALA A 571 -3.68 -9.76 -28.52
N THR A 572 -2.80 -10.20 -29.43
CA THR A 572 -2.62 -11.63 -29.79
C THR A 572 -1.32 -11.83 -30.60
N PRO A 573 -0.39 -12.69 -30.16
CA PRO A 573 0.79 -13.06 -30.95
C PRO A 573 0.44 -14.07 -32.05
N LEU A 574 1.03 -13.96 -33.25
CA LEU A 574 0.74 -14.90 -34.36
C LEU A 574 1.45 -16.27 -34.18
N LEU A 575 2.59 -16.27 -33.51
CA LEU A 575 3.36 -17.48 -33.20
C LEU A 575 3.53 -17.59 -31.70
N LYS A 576 3.24 -18.78 -31.16
CA LYS A 576 3.53 -19.14 -29.78
C LYS A 576 4.47 -20.33 -29.76
N VAL A 577 5.63 -20.15 -29.15
CA VAL A 577 6.53 -21.26 -28.88
C VAL A 577 6.01 -22.00 -27.66
N THR A 578 5.78 -23.29 -27.79
CA THR A 578 5.43 -24.17 -26.68
C THR A 578 6.62 -25.01 -26.32
N ASP A 579 6.76 -25.28 -25.03
CA ASP A 579 7.65 -26.31 -24.54
C ASP A 579 6.80 -27.40 -23.88
N SER A 580 6.58 -28.49 -24.61
CA SER A 580 5.75 -29.60 -24.12
C SER A 580 6.56 -30.67 -23.40
N VAL A 581 7.89 -30.56 -23.41
CA VAL A 581 8.81 -31.54 -22.84
C VAL A 581 9.47 -30.92 -21.62
N LYS A 582 9.37 -31.60 -20.47
CA LYS A 582 10.04 -31.14 -19.23
C LYS A 582 11.49 -31.61 -19.21
N PRO A 583 12.39 -30.90 -18.48
CA PRO A 583 13.77 -31.34 -18.33
C PRO A 583 13.87 -32.74 -17.71
N PHE A 584 14.62 -33.62 -18.36
CA PHE A 584 14.98 -34.96 -17.90
C PHE A 584 16.43 -35.29 -18.22
N SER A 585 17.02 -36.20 -17.44
CA SER A 585 18.40 -36.65 -17.66
C SER A 585 18.49 -37.66 -18.80
N GLU A 586 19.29 -37.37 -19.83
CA GLU A 586 19.63 -38.28 -20.93
C GLU A 586 20.79 -39.21 -20.57
N GLY A 587 21.73 -38.75 -19.75
CA GLY A 587 22.93 -39.50 -19.42
C GLY A 587 23.64 -38.96 -18.19
N ILE A 588 24.43 -39.81 -17.53
CA ILE A 588 25.30 -39.41 -16.42
C ILE A 588 26.70 -39.94 -16.67
N THR A 589 27.69 -39.07 -16.48
CA THR A 589 29.11 -39.41 -16.51
C THR A 589 29.77 -38.93 -15.23
N ALA A 590 30.86 -39.57 -14.83
CA ALA A 590 31.62 -39.16 -13.65
C ALA A 590 33.12 -39.28 -13.90
N VAL A 591 33.90 -38.45 -13.22
CA VAL A 591 35.36 -38.55 -13.19
C VAL A 591 35.78 -39.31 -11.92
N VAL A 592 36.23 -40.55 -12.09
CA VAL A 592 36.59 -41.49 -11.02
C VAL A 592 38.07 -41.82 -11.14
N ASP A 593 38.86 -41.47 -10.13
CA ASP A 593 40.34 -41.55 -10.13
C ASP A 593 40.97 -40.89 -11.38
N GLY A 594 40.37 -39.80 -11.85
CA GLY A 594 40.78 -39.07 -13.05
C GLY A 594 40.33 -39.69 -14.38
N ASN A 595 39.57 -40.79 -14.37
CA ASN A 595 39.04 -41.43 -15.57
C ASN A 595 37.55 -41.16 -15.73
N LEU A 596 37.09 -40.94 -16.97
CA LEU A 596 35.67 -40.79 -17.27
C LEU A 596 34.97 -42.15 -17.23
N VAL A 597 33.94 -42.28 -16.41
CA VAL A 597 33.08 -43.46 -16.27
C VAL A 597 31.66 -43.07 -16.63
N ASN A 598 31.00 -43.86 -17.47
CA ASN A 598 29.61 -43.64 -17.86
C ASN A 598 28.68 -44.47 -16.96
N ALA A 599 27.61 -43.85 -16.47
CA ALA A 599 26.55 -44.60 -15.81
C ALA A 599 25.74 -45.42 -16.82
N SER A 600 25.26 -46.58 -16.41
CA SER A 600 24.31 -47.39 -17.17
C SER A 600 22.89 -47.10 -16.69
N LYS A 601 21.92 -46.98 -17.60
CA LYS A 601 20.52 -46.80 -17.23
C LYS A 601 19.89 -48.16 -16.94
N ASN A 602 19.34 -48.34 -15.75
CA ASN A 602 18.59 -49.53 -15.40
C ASN A 602 17.21 -49.46 -16.07
N GLU A 603 16.98 -50.31 -17.06
CA GLU A 603 15.74 -50.35 -17.84
C GLU A 603 14.48 -50.70 -17.00
N THR A 604 14.65 -51.27 -15.81
CA THR A 604 13.53 -51.64 -14.93
C THR A 604 13.12 -50.51 -13.99
N THR A 605 14.10 -49.74 -13.49
CA THR A 605 13.87 -48.70 -12.48
C THR A 605 13.98 -47.28 -13.02
N GLY A 606 14.51 -47.11 -14.23
CA GLY A 606 14.83 -45.80 -14.82
C GLY A 606 16.07 -45.12 -14.22
N ALA A 607 16.64 -45.68 -13.15
CA ALA A 607 17.78 -45.13 -12.42
C ALA A 607 19.08 -45.23 -13.22
N PHE A 608 19.96 -44.24 -13.06
CA PHE A 608 21.33 -44.32 -13.57
C PHE A 608 22.23 -44.97 -12.51
N GLU A 609 22.93 -46.02 -12.89
CA GLU A 609 23.82 -46.81 -12.05
C GLU A 609 25.27 -46.57 -12.47
N LEU A 610 26.07 -46.03 -11.56
CA LEU A 610 27.51 -45.88 -11.75
C LEU A 610 28.22 -46.90 -10.87
N GLU A 611 28.90 -47.85 -11.52
CA GLU A 611 29.75 -48.81 -10.85
C GLU A 611 31.14 -48.22 -10.64
N VAL A 612 31.58 -48.18 -9.39
CA VAL A 612 32.91 -47.64 -9.02
C VAL A 612 33.66 -48.62 -8.11
N PRO A 613 34.98 -48.83 -8.31
CA PRO A 613 35.77 -49.68 -7.44
C PRO A 613 35.80 -49.19 -6.00
N GLN A 614 35.86 -50.10 -5.03
CA GLN A 614 36.04 -49.70 -3.64
C GLN A 614 37.30 -48.82 -3.45
N ASN A 615 37.15 -47.73 -2.71
CA ASN A 615 38.14 -46.69 -2.43
C ASN A 615 38.50 -45.77 -3.62
N SER A 616 37.79 -45.83 -4.74
CA SER A 616 37.98 -44.87 -5.84
C SER A 616 37.43 -43.49 -5.48
N VAL A 617 38.08 -42.42 -5.93
CA VAL A 617 37.65 -41.04 -5.66
C VAL A 617 36.91 -40.47 -6.87
N THR A 618 35.63 -40.14 -6.68
CA THR A 618 34.84 -39.35 -7.63
C THR A 618 35.11 -37.87 -7.42
N SER A 619 35.62 -37.17 -8.43
CA SER A 619 35.90 -35.73 -8.36
C SER A 619 34.81 -34.86 -9.00
N GLU A 620 34.01 -35.44 -9.89
CA GLU A 620 32.98 -34.71 -10.64
C GLU A 620 31.93 -35.70 -11.16
N ILE A 621 30.66 -35.32 -11.15
CA ILE A 621 29.56 -36.01 -11.83
C ILE A 621 28.90 -35.00 -12.77
N ARG A 622 28.71 -35.38 -14.04
CA ARG A 622 28.06 -34.56 -15.06
C ARG A 622 26.79 -35.26 -15.53
N ILE A 623 25.66 -34.59 -15.40
CA ILE A 623 24.33 -35.05 -15.82
C ILE A 623 23.99 -34.31 -17.10
N GLN A 624 23.87 -35.05 -18.20
CA GLN A 624 23.37 -34.54 -19.47
C GLN A 624 21.85 -34.48 -19.40
N MET A 625 21.30 -33.29 -19.63
CA MET A 625 19.86 -33.03 -19.75
C MET A 625 19.47 -33.03 -21.23
N ASN A 626 18.18 -33.30 -21.51
CA ASN A 626 17.59 -33.19 -22.85
C ASN A 626 17.54 -31.75 -23.37
N GLU A 627 17.67 -30.77 -22.47
CA GLU A 627 17.57 -29.36 -22.79
C GLU A 627 18.36 -28.48 -21.80
N PRO A 628 18.63 -27.21 -22.15
CA PRO A 628 19.21 -26.22 -21.24
C PRO A 628 18.45 -26.03 -19.93
N VAL A 629 19.18 -26.04 -18.82
CA VAL A 629 18.64 -25.87 -17.46
C VAL A 629 19.42 -24.83 -16.67
N THR A 630 18.81 -24.34 -15.59
CA THR A 630 19.49 -23.55 -14.56
C THR A 630 19.48 -24.28 -13.24
N VAL A 631 20.53 -24.08 -12.45
CA VAL A 631 20.59 -24.53 -11.07
C VAL A 631 20.56 -23.32 -10.15
N SER A 632 19.76 -23.39 -9.09
CA SER A 632 19.70 -22.33 -8.08
C SER A 632 21.10 -21.99 -7.54
N ASN A 633 21.45 -20.71 -7.46
CA ASN A 633 22.77 -20.29 -7.00
C ASN A 633 23.03 -20.76 -5.57
N GLY A 634 24.18 -21.38 -5.32
CA GLY A 634 24.54 -21.96 -4.01
C GLY A 634 23.84 -23.29 -3.68
N ALA A 635 23.19 -23.92 -4.66
CA ALA A 635 22.57 -25.23 -4.50
C ALA A 635 23.60 -26.29 -4.05
N SER A 636 23.20 -27.09 -3.08
CA SER A 636 23.99 -28.17 -2.51
C SER A 636 23.16 -29.44 -2.45
N ILE A 637 23.80 -30.58 -2.70
CA ILE A 637 23.20 -31.90 -2.55
C ILE A 637 23.53 -32.42 -1.14
N PHE A 638 22.54 -32.97 -0.43
CA PHE A 638 22.74 -33.55 0.89
C PHE A 638 22.73 -35.09 0.81
N ILE A 639 23.53 -35.73 1.65
CA ILE A 639 23.50 -37.20 1.82
C ILE A 639 22.19 -37.56 2.54
N PRO A 640 21.34 -38.45 1.96
CA PRO A 640 20.04 -38.79 2.53
C PRO A 640 20.10 -39.20 4.00
N GLY A 641 19.18 -38.67 4.81
CA GLY A 641 19.11 -38.97 6.24
C GLY A 641 20.18 -38.27 7.08
N THR A 642 20.96 -37.35 6.50
CA THR A 642 21.97 -36.54 7.19
C THR A 642 21.87 -35.07 6.80
N GLU A 643 22.48 -34.19 7.60
CA GLU A 643 22.70 -32.77 7.24
C GLU A 643 24.04 -32.56 6.49
N THR A 644 24.71 -33.65 6.09
CA THR A 644 26.02 -33.57 5.44
C THR A 644 25.86 -33.25 3.95
N VAL A 645 26.48 -32.17 3.50
CA VAL A 645 26.54 -31.79 2.08
C VAL A 645 27.43 -32.78 1.33
N TYR A 646 26.87 -33.49 0.36
CA TYR A 646 27.61 -34.31 -0.59
C TYR A 646 28.50 -33.44 -1.49
N GLY A 647 27.95 -32.38 -2.07
CA GLY A 647 28.66 -31.54 -3.03
C GLY A 647 27.83 -30.38 -3.54
N GLU A 648 28.51 -29.43 -4.18
CA GLU A 648 27.87 -28.32 -4.89
C GLU A 648 27.30 -28.83 -6.22
N ILE A 649 26.17 -28.25 -6.65
CA ILE A 649 25.55 -28.53 -7.94
C ILE A 649 25.40 -27.21 -8.72
N LYS A 650 25.77 -27.21 -10.01
CA LYS A 650 25.70 -26.04 -10.88
C LYS A 650 25.45 -26.42 -12.33
N THR A 651 24.95 -25.50 -13.14
CA THR A 651 24.96 -25.64 -14.61
C THR A 651 26.40 -25.47 -15.13
N ASP A 652 26.81 -26.23 -16.14
CA ASP A 652 28.10 -26.07 -16.80
C ASP A 652 28.15 -24.71 -17.54
N GLU A 653 29.25 -23.98 -17.36
CA GLU A 653 29.42 -22.64 -17.93
C GLU A 653 29.54 -22.64 -19.46
N ASN A 654 29.91 -23.78 -20.05
CA ASN A 654 30.08 -23.94 -21.49
C ASN A 654 28.92 -24.67 -22.16
N ASP A 655 28.08 -25.36 -21.38
CA ASP A 655 26.96 -26.15 -21.86
C ASP A 655 25.80 -26.13 -20.86
N SER A 656 24.80 -25.30 -21.12
CA SER A 656 23.64 -25.17 -20.23
C SER A 656 22.78 -26.43 -20.14
N SER A 657 22.97 -27.41 -21.03
CA SER A 657 22.31 -28.73 -20.94
C SER A 657 23.03 -29.70 -20.00
N VAL A 658 24.14 -29.30 -19.39
CA VAL A 658 24.91 -30.14 -18.46
C VAL A 658 24.81 -29.59 -17.05
N VAL A 659 24.43 -30.45 -16.11
CA VAL A 659 24.48 -30.18 -14.67
C VAL A 659 25.69 -30.88 -14.07
N VAL A 660 26.52 -30.12 -13.35
CA VAL A 660 27.76 -30.58 -12.74
C VAL A 660 27.59 -30.65 -11.22
N ILE A 661 27.94 -31.80 -10.65
CA ILE A 661 28.00 -32.02 -9.20
C ILE A 661 29.48 -32.22 -8.82
N THR A 662 29.95 -31.42 -7.87
CA THR A 662 31.33 -31.49 -7.36
C THR A 662 31.30 -31.88 -5.88
N PRO A 663 31.82 -33.06 -5.49
CA PRO A 663 31.84 -33.49 -4.10
C PRO A 663 32.56 -32.50 -3.18
N ALA A 664 32.01 -32.26 -1.98
CA ALA A 664 32.48 -31.25 -1.02
C ALA A 664 33.86 -31.58 -0.42
N SER A 665 34.27 -32.85 -0.47
CA SER A 665 35.63 -33.28 -0.10
C SER A 665 35.98 -34.61 -0.76
N THR A 666 37.27 -34.92 -0.82
CA THR A 666 37.77 -36.23 -1.29
C THR A 666 37.22 -37.39 -0.46
N GLY A 667 37.04 -37.21 0.86
CA GLY A 667 36.46 -38.25 1.72
C GLY A 667 35.00 -38.57 1.38
N ILE A 668 34.20 -37.55 1.04
CA ILE A 668 32.81 -37.73 0.61
C ILE A 668 32.72 -38.33 -0.80
N GLY A 669 33.68 -37.99 -1.67
CA GLY A 669 33.80 -38.54 -3.02
C GLY A 669 34.40 -39.96 -3.09
N THR A 670 34.88 -40.53 -1.97
CA THR A 670 35.52 -41.86 -1.96
C THR A 670 34.47 -42.97 -1.84
N ALA A 671 34.44 -43.90 -2.80
CA ALA A 671 33.53 -45.03 -2.81
C ALA A 671 33.85 -46.04 -1.70
N GLY A 672 32.84 -46.49 -0.93
CA GLY A 672 32.99 -47.55 0.07
C GLY A 672 32.92 -47.12 1.55
N ASP A 673 33.02 -45.82 1.86
CA ASP A 673 32.81 -45.30 3.22
C ASP A 673 31.33 -44.98 3.51
N LEU A 674 30.56 -44.71 2.46
CA LEU A 674 29.11 -44.57 2.46
C LEU A 674 28.58 -45.74 1.61
N GLY A 675 27.53 -46.44 2.06
CA GLY A 675 26.91 -47.54 1.29
C GLY A 675 26.26 -47.05 -0.02
N LEU A 676 25.24 -47.75 -0.52
CA LEU A 676 24.41 -47.24 -1.62
C LEU A 676 23.94 -45.82 -1.29
N VAL A 677 24.42 -44.82 -2.03
CA VAL A 677 23.96 -43.44 -1.89
C VAL A 677 23.02 -43.14 -3.04
N THR A 678 21.74 -43.05 -2.73
CA THR A 678 20.72 -42.57 -3.67
C THR A 678 20.55 -41.08 -3.49
N PHE A 679 20.95 -40.27 -4.47
CA PHE A 679 20.67 -38.84 -4.44
C PHE A 679 19.28 -38.57 -5.00
N THR A 680 18.54 -37.68 -4.37
CA THR A 680 17.30 -37.12 -4.92
C THR A 680 17.54 -35.64 -5.15
N ILE A 681 17.56 -35.23 -6.42
CA ILE A 681 17.57 -33.82 -6.79
C ILE A 681 16.16 -33.29 -6.50
N SER A 682 16.06 -32.29 -5.62
CA SER A 682 14.78 -31.68 -5.29
C SER A 682 14.12 -31.08 -6.54
N GLU A 683 12.80 -31.14 -6.60
CA GLU A 683 11.98 -30.69 -7.74
C GLU A 683 12.18 -29.22 -8.15
N ASN A 684 12.82 -28.42 -7.30
CA ASN A 684 13.07 -26.99 -7.52
C ASN A 684 14.56 -26.64 -7.65
N LEU A 685 15.44 -27.65 -7.70
CA LEU A 685 16.89 -27.42 -7.70
C LEU A 685 17.43 -27.16 -9.10
N VAL A 686 16.91 -27.90 -10.09
CA VAL A 686 17.20 -27.77 -11.52
C VAL A 686 15.93 -27.26 -12.18
N CYS A 687 15.94 -25.99 -12.57
CA CYS A 687 14.83 -25.35 -13.23
C CYS A 687 15.07 -25.35 -14.73
N ASP A 688 13.99 -25.44 -15.50
CA ASP A 688 14.05 -25.02 -16.90
C ASP A 688 14.58 -23.57 -16.96
N LEU A 689 15.52 -23.30 -17.86
CA LEU A 689 16.02 -21.96 -18.08
C LEU A 689 14.89 -21.00 -18.55
N VAL A 690 13.80 -21.54 -19.10
CA VAL A 690 12.65 -20.78 -19.60
C VAL A 690 11.37 -21.41 -19.03
N ASP A 691 11.11 -21.11 -17.76
CA ASP A 691 9.91 -21.40 -16.96
C ASP A 691 8.72 -22.06 -17.69
N ASN A 692 8.53 -23.36 -17.45
CA ASN A 692 7.50 -24.21 -18.06
C ASN A 692 6.04 -23.92 -17.63
N ASP A 693 5.80 -22.91 -16.80
CA ASP A 693 4.44 -22.58 -16.32
C ASP A 693 3.98 -21.14 -16.54
N SER A 694 4.73 -20.29 -17.24
CA SER A 694 4.32 -18.88 -17.38
C SER A 694 3.48 -18.61 -18.64
N SER A 695 2.17 -18.51 -18.44
CA SER A 695 1.41 -17.47 -19.15
C SER A 695 2.02 -16.11 -18.78
N ASN A 696 2.87 -15.59 -19.67
CA ASN A 696 3.45 -14.23 -19.70
C ASN A 696 4.73 -13.99 -18.88
N ILE A 697 5.85 -13.83 -19.60
CA ILE A 697 7.12 -13.30 -19.11
C ILE A 697 7.06 -11.76 -19.09
N LEU A 698 7.13 -11.14 -17.90
CA LEU A 698 7.67 -9.79 -17.66
C LEU A 698 8.18 -9.64 -16.19
N PHE A 699 9.51 -9.65 -16.02
CA PHE A 699 10.35 -9.24 -14.87
C PHE A 699 10.23 -9.97 -13.51
N PRO A 700 11.36 -10.07 -12.75
CA PRO A 700 11.53 -11.04 -11.67
C PRO A 700 10.96 -10.50 -10.37
N SER A 701 9.87 -11.11 -9.92
CA SER A 701 9.51 -11.12 -8.51
C SER A 701 9.38 -12.58 -8.08
N SER A 702 10.00 -12.89 -6.95
CA SER A 702 10.21 -14.21 -6.35
C SER A 702 9.01 -15.16 -6.48
N ILE A 703 9.20 -16.29 -7.16
CA ILE A 703 8.22 -17.38 -7.24
C ILE A 703 8.65 -18.51 -6.30
N ASN A 704 7.78 -18.83 -5.34
CA ASN A 704 7.74 -20.11 -4.66
C ASN A 704 7.03 -21.13 -5.57
N PHE A 705 7.69 -22.25 -5.84
CA PHE A 705 7.14 -23.34 -6.64
C PHE A 705 6.24 -24.23 -5.78
N THR A 706 4.97 -24.35 -6.17
CA THR A 706 4.08 -25.43 -5.74
C THR A 706 3.68 -26.26 -6.94
N GLY A 707 4.35 -27.41 -7.10
CA GLY A 707 3.91 -28.55 -7.90
C GLY A 707 4.30 -28.50 -9.36
N GLY A 708 5.40 -29.19 -9.71
CA GLY A 708 5.73 -29.37 -11.12
C GLY A 708 7.06 -30.07 -11.43
N GLY A 709 7.51 -31.01 -10.59
CA GLY A 709 8.81 -31.66 -10.72
C GLY A 709 9.13 -32.36 -12.05
N LEU A 710 10.37 -32.88 -12.08
CA LEU A 710 10.83 -33.97 -12.94
C LEU A 710 9.65 -34.90 -13.23
N GLY A 711 9.30 -35.07 -14.50
CA GLY A 711 8.10 -35.80 -14.90
C GLY A 711 7.98 -37.15 -14.18
N ASN A 712 7.07 -37.23 -13.21
CA ASN A 712 6.56 -38.41 -12.50
C ASN A 712 7.51 -39.53 -12.03
N GLU A 713 8.83 -39.40 -12.16
CA GLU A 713 9.79 -40.40 -11.70
C GLU A 713 10.98 -39.69 -11.07
N ALA A 714 11.24 -39.99 -9.78
CA ALA A 714 12.43 -39.50 -9.11
C ALA A 714 13.67 -39.99 -9.86
N THR A 715 14.47 -39.07 -10.44
CA THR A 715 15.80 -39.42 -10.94
C THR A 715 16.65 -39.84 -9.74
N SER A 716 16.75 -41.14 -9.54
CA SER A 716 17.62 -41.76 -8.54
C SER A 716 18.94 -42.11 -9.22
N PHE A 717 20.03 -41.58 -8.69
CA PHE A 717 21.37 -42.01 -9.04
C PHE A 717 21.85 -42.99 -7.97
N ASN A 718 22.23 -44.20 -8.38
CA ASN A 718 22.76 -45.20 -7.48
C ASN A 718 24.26 -45.36 -7.73
N LEU A 719 25.06 -44.98 -6.74
CA LEU A 719 26.47 -45.33 -6.70
C LEU A 719 26.59 -46.78 -6.20
N ASN A 720 26.83 -47.72 -7.11
CA ASN A 720 27.03 -49.13 -6.76
C ASN A 720 28.53 -49.38 -6.55
N VAL A 721 28.91 -49.65 -5.30
CA VAL A 721 30.28 -50.05 -4.98
C VAL A 721 30.45 -51.51 -5.36
N VAL A 722 31.36 -51.79 -6.28
CA VAL A 722 31.73 -53.15 -6.67
C VAL A 722 33.03 -53.52 -5.95
N GLU A 723 33.05 -54.72 -5.33
CA GLU A 723 34.26 -55.27 -4.67
C GLU A 723 35.42 -55.49 -5.64
#